data_AF-A0A5Y0QGJ7-F1
#
_entry.id   AF-A0A5Y0QGJ7-F1
#
_cell.length_a   1.000
_cell.length_b   1.000
_cell.length_c   1.000
_cell.angle_alpha   90.00
_cell.angle_beta   90.00
_cell.angle_gamma   90.00
#
_symmetry.space_group_name_H-M   'P 1'
#
loop_
_entity.id
_entity.type
_entity.pdbx_description
1 polymer ?
#
loop_
_entity_poly.entity_id
_entity_poly.type
_entity_poly.pdbx_seq_one_letter_code
_entity_poly.pdbx_strand_id
1 'polypeptide(L)'
;MSDITANVVVSMPSQLFTMARSFKAVANGKIYIGQIDTDPTNPANQIQVYVENEDGSHVPVSQPIIINAAGYPVYNGQIAKFVTVQGHSMAVYSGGSSSVQQFYFPNVLKYDPDQFKQLLSTDDGAALVGTTSGLTVQEEINDLHSKVGIINDKLNTKSYAYRNANLLASANNLLRAGGELKIVCQGDSVTIGHDTISSDVIAPPNNNPYTVAPIQYPSRLQERLLTLTNSNVTVINHGFSGDTAKLSYERWPDNPHCNVAHLMLGINDSQGVGGATLDEYVEYIEKIIKRFIDWGCGVVLHTTTPINYGQNDGGSLFAQYARAVANQYACPVFESESVIQYCKYNSVYSDGTHFNKSGYAKYGDAVASFVLSGCWVRPVRNIASYSSIQPGRASEGIGWFGKLTSLSPDYNLSYVWNGQVGKIYPGGVQSFSFFLDADAADVFFTGIITGCKISLSDPVESVDGYLPVNIMPLKSFPKEISETMSYTTQLRNSDGRKSWAGALVGRGWKTIYVNNTSSEAVYLNYLIIEPCAPDSINQVNGGQVVPGEKQVYLYKFPFNGISNPSTNLPAPAPIPSSVTIPLPKGMFRQSQEWNMYYDSFVMDITIKSDLTGGSNGIYKYSCCFKSDGSLNIYKIFKSVASGIEPTSGIIVWEDPTTGATGTGWPDSATAVCKIALNFSDSTAAYYTMEIECNNVMRSYGGRMY
;
A
#
# COMPACT_ATOMS: atom_id res chain seq x y z
N MET A 1 -57.00 103.38 -26.46
CA MET A 1 -56.03 102.86 -25.48
C MET A 1 -56.63 103.07 -24.11
N SER A 2 -56.91 101.98 -23.40
CA SER A 2 -57.20 101.97 -21.98
C SER A 2 -56.37 100.84 -21.40
N ASP A 3 -55.31 101.23 -20.70
CA ASP A 3 -54.42 100.39 -19.93
C ASP A 3 -55.24 99.52 -18.97
N ILE A 4 -55.06 98.20 -19.07
CA ILE A 4 -55.52 97.27 -18.04
C ILE A 4 -54.28 96.88 -17.24
N THR A 5 -54.11 97.54 -16.10
CA THR A 5 -53.13 97.14 -15.07
C THR A 5 -53.60 95.82 -14.46
N ALA A 6 -52.93 94.71 -14.77
CA ALA A 6 -53.19 93.42 -14.15
C ALA A 6 -52.51 93.36 -12.78
N ASN A 7 -53.29 93.38 -11.70
CA ASN A 7 -52.80 93.04 -10.38
C ASN A 7 -52.63 91.50 -10.31
N VAL A 8 -51.37 91.03 -10.22
CA VAL A 8 -51.06 89.62 -9.98
C VAL A 8 -51.11 89.36 -8.47
N VAL A 9 -52.01 88.49 -8.04
CA VAL A 9 -52.11 88.05 -6.65
C VAL A 9 -51.02 87.00 -6.37
N VAL A 10 -50.24 87.20 -5.31
CA VAL A 10 -49.35 86.18 -4.75
C VAL A 10 -50.16 85.36 -3.74
N SER A 11 -50.44 84.09 -4.04
CA SER A 11 -51.12 83.17 -3.13
C SER A 11 -50.41 81.82 -3.07
N MET A 12 -50.40 81.20 -1.88
CA MET A 12 -50.04 79.79 -1.68
C MET A 12 -50.98 78.89 -2.51
N PRO A 13 -50.50 77.80 -3.13
CA PRO A 13 -51.36 76.80 -3.76
C PRO A 13 -52.11 76.01 -2.68
N SER A 14 -53.20 76.56 -2.14
CA SER A 14 -54.16 75.79 -1.37
C SER A 14 -55.09 75.08 -2.37
N GLN A 15 -55.16 73.75 -2.30
CA GLN A 15 -55.93 72.96 -3.26
C GLN A 15 -57.43 73.16 -3.04
N LEU A 16 -58.05 73.83 -4.00
CA LEU A 16 -59.48 74.12 -4.05
C LEU A 16 -60.27 72.90 -4.50
N PHE A 17 -61.38 72.62 -3.82
CA PHE A 17 -62.38 71.69 -4.33
C PHE A 17 -63.30 72.43 -5.30
N THR A 18 -63.23 72.05 -6.57
CA THR A 18 -64.05 72.61 -7.65
C THR A 18 -65.12 71.63 -8.12
N MET A 19 -66.22 72.13 -8.67
CA MET A 19 -67.26 71.32 -9.30
C MET A 19 -66.66 70.56 -10.48
N ALA A 20 -67.00 69.28 -10.62
CA ALA A 20 -66.36 68.38 -11.58
C ALA A 20 -66.54 68.78 -13.05
N ARG A 21 -67.56 69.62 -13.36
CA ARG A 21 -67.95 69.97 -14.74
C ARG A 21 -67.85 71.47 -15.07
N SER A 22 -67.49 72.33 -14.11
CA SER A 22 -67.53 73.78 -14.33
C SER A 22 -66.40 74.58 -13.68
N PHE A 23 -65.46 73.91 -13.00
CA PHE A 23 -64.31 74.52 -12.32
C PHE A 23 -64.66 75.65 -11.32
N LYS A 24 -65.94 75.82 -10.98
CA LYS A 24 -66.41 76.71 -9.92
C LYS A 24 -66.14 76.06 -8.57
N ALA A 25 -65.91 76.84 -7.52
CA ALA A 25 -65.83 76.30 -6.15
C ALA A 25 -67.05 75.42 -5.81
N VAL A 26 -66.83 74.29 -5.13
CA VAL A 26 -67.92 73.49 -4.54
C VAL A 26 -68.44 74.21 -3.29
N ALA A 27 -69.03 75.39 -3.49
CA ALA A 27 -69.49 76.25 -2.42
C ALA A 27 -70.51 75.52 -1.52
N ASN A 28 -70.30 75.57 -0.20
CA ASN A 28 -71.11 74.86 0.80
C ASN A 28 -71.16 73.34 0.60
N GLY A 29 -70.15 72.78 -0.07
CA GLY A 29 -70.01 71.35 -0.32
C GLY A 29 -69.63 70.54 0.92
N LYS A 30 -69.63 69.22 0.74
CA LYS A 30 -69.35 68.23 1.78
C LYS A 30 -68.31 67.23 1.29
N ILE A 31 -67.29 66.97 2.11
CA ILE A 31 -66.29 65.93 1.89
C ILE A 31 -66.51 64.82 2.91
N TYR A 32 -66.50 63.59 2.41
CA TYR A 32 -66.59 62.36 3.18
C TYR A 32 -65.33 61.53 2.97
N ILE A 33 -64.80 60.98 4.05
CA ILE A 33 -63.57 60.20 4.13
C ILE A 33 -63.89 58.86 4.78
N GLY A 34 -63.52 57.76 4.12
CA GLY A 34 -63.88 56.42 4.56
C GLY A 34 -62.76 55.40 4.37
N GLN A 35 -63.07 54.15 4.71
CA GLN A 35 -62.18 53.02 4.48
C GLN A 35 -61.92 52.85 2.98
N ILE A 36 -60.71 52.44 2.61
CA ILE A 36 -60.33 52.18 1.21
C ILE A 36 -61.36 51.26 0.54
N ASP A 37 -61.71 51.57 -0.71
CA ASP A 37 -62.65 50.86 -1.58
C ASP A 37 -64.12 50.82 -1.10
N THR A 38 -64.48 51.62 -0.09
CA THR A 38 -65.85 51.73 0.42
C THR A 38 -66.47 53.10 0.19
N ASP A 39 -67.81 53.18 0.12
CA ASP A 39 -68.55 54.44 0.02
C ASP A 39 -68.51 55.22 1.36
N PRO A 40 -67.84 56.38 1.44
CA PRO A 40 -67.65 57.12 2.67
C PRO A 40 -68.88 57.94 3.09
N THR A 41 -69.95 57.98 2.28
CA THR A 41 -71.20 58.64 2.68
C THR A 41 -72.01 57.83 3.70
N ASN A 42 -71.78 56.51 3.77
CA ASN A 42 -72.31 55.66 4.81
C ASN A 42 -71.51 55.87 6.12
N PRO A 43 -72.16 56.29 7.23
CA PRO A 43 -71.47 56.50 8.51
C PRO A 43 -70.67 55.28 9.00
N ALA A 44 -71.09 54.06 8.67
CA ALA A 44 -70.38 52.84 9.05
C ALA A 44 -69.00 52.69 8.36
N ASN A 45 -68.83 53.33 7.21
CA ASN A 45 -67.60 53.27 6.42
C ASN A 45 -66.67 54.46 6.70
N GLN A 46 -67.13 55.47 7.43
CA GLN A 46 -66.36 56.68 7.72
C GLN A 46 -65.23 56.39 8.70
N ILE A 47 -64.06 56.97 8.43
CA ILE A 47 -62.91 56.91 9.34
C ILE A 47 -62.73 58.23 10.08
N GLN A 48 -62.02 58.20 11.20
CA GLN A 48 -61.75 59.43 11.95
C GLN A 48 -60.86 60.38 11.14
N VAL A 49 -61.33 61.60 10.95
CA VAL A 49 -60.56 62.70 10.36
C VAL A 49 -60.12 63.64 11.48
N TYR A 50 -58.92 64.21 11.35
CA TYR A 50 -58.40 65.18 12.29
C TYR A 50 -58.10 66.50 11.59
N VAL A 51 -58.28 67.61 12.30
CA VAL A 51 -57.66 68.89 11.94
C VAL A 51 -56.27 68.92 12.57
N GLU A 52 -55.27 69.27 11.78
CA GLU A 52 -53.89 69.49 12.23
C GLU A 52 -53.71 70.98 12.53
N ASN A 53 -53.40 71.30 13.79
CA ASN A 53 -53.10 72.66 14.23
C ASN A 53 -51.66 73.07 13.85
N GLU A 54 -51.34 74.36 13.96
CA GLU A 54 -49.99 74.88 13.66
C GLU A 54 -48.88 74.24 14.53
N ASP A 55 -49.21 73.75 15.72
CA ASP A 55 -48.29 73.06 16.62
C ASP A 55 -48.13 71.55 16.30
N GLY A 56 -48.80 71.06 15.24
CA GLY A 56 -48.80 69.65 14.82
C GLY A 56 -49.73 68.75 15.63
N SER A 57 -50.50 69.28 16.58
CA SER A 57 -51.50 68.51 17.31
C SER A 57 -52.73 68.20 16.46
N HIS A 58 -53.38 67.06 16.75
CA HIS A 58 -54.55 66.58 16.00
C HIS A 58 -55.82 66.70 16.83
N VAL A 59 -56.82 67.40 16.29
CA VAL A 59 -58.16 67.53 16.89
C VAL A 59 -59.14 66.69 16.07
N PRO A 60 -59.85 65.71 16.67
CA PRO A 60 -60.82 64.90 15.95
C PRO A 60 -62.01 65.77 15.52
N VAL A 61 -62.43 65.60 14.26
CA VAL A 61 -63.56 66.33 13.69
C VAL A 61 -64.63 65.38 13.17
N SER A 62 -65.89 65.82 13.27
CA SER A 62 -67.01 65.08 12.70
C SER A 62 -67.09 65.32 11.19
N GLN A 63 -67.61 64.30 10.50
CA GLN A 63 -67.89 64.36 9.07
C GLN A 63 -69.38 64.64 8.84
N PRO A 64 -69.78 65.29 7.72
CA PRO A 64 -68.94 65.72 6.60
C PRO A 64 -68.08 66.94 6.91
N ILE A 65 -66.89 66.99 6.29
CA ILE A 65 -66.06 68.20 6.29
C ILE A 65 -66.71 69.22 5.34
N ILE A 66 -66.90 70.44 5.82
CA ILE A 66 -67.61 71.47 5.06
C ILE A 66 -66.64 72.23 4.16
N ILE A 67 -67.08 72.55 2.95
CA ILE A 67 -66.35 73.40 2.00
C ILE A 67 -66.97 74.80 2.03
N ASN A 68 -66.18 75.85 2.26
CA ASN A 68 -66.67 77.23 2.27
C ASN A 68 -67.03 77.74 0.87
N ALA A 69 -67.60 78.95 0.79
CA ALA A 69 -68.01 79.56 -0.48
C ALA A 69 -66.85 79.73 -1.49
N ALA A 70 -65.61 79.83 -1.00
CA ALA A 70 -64.42 79.95 -1.83
C ALA A 70 -63.92 78.60 -2.35
N GLY A 71 -64.37 77.45 -1.82
CA GLY A 71 -63.96 76.11 -2.27
C GLY A 71 -62.93 75.41 -1.39
N TYR A 72 -62.67 75.94 -0.19
CA TYR A 72 -61.72 75.37 0.76
C TYR A 72 -62.41 74.57 1.84
N PRO A 73 -61.82 73.44 2.29
CA PRO A 73 -62.33 72.73 3.47
C PRO A 73 -62.12 73.60 4.71
N VAL A 74 -63.15 73.69 5.55
CA VAL A 74 -63.16 74.55 6.72
C VAL A 74 -63.57 73.81 7.98
N TYR A 75 -63.02 74.25 9.11
CA TYR A 75 -63.43 73.88 10.45
C TYR A 75 -63.86 75.15 11.20
N ASN A 76 -65.07 75.16 11.78
CA ASN A 76 -65.66 76.35 12.41
C ASN A 76 -65.62 77.63 11.56
N GLY A 77 -65.71 77.50 10.23
CA GLY A 77 -65.72 78.61 9.28
C GLY A 77 -64.33 79.12 8.83
N GLN A 78 -63.24 78.61 9.42
CA GLN A 78 -61.87 78.93 9.02
C GLN A 78 -61.25 77.80 8.18
N ILE A 79 -60.38 78.14 7.23
CA ILE A 79 -59.66 77.15 6.41
C ILE A 79 -58.73 76.35 7.32
N ALA A 80 -58.79 75.02 7.24
CA ALA A 80 -58.03 74.13 8.10
C ALA A 80 -57.39 72.98 7.28
N LYS A 81 -56.30 72.40 7.81
CA LYS A 81 -55.65 71.22 7.23
C LYS A 81 -56.26 69.96 7.86
N PHE A 82 -56.79 69.08 7.01
CA PHE A 82 -57.40 67.82 7.43
C PHE A 82 -56.48 66.64 7.09
N VAL A 83 -56.30 65.72 8.04
CA VAL A 83 -55.41 64.55 7.91
C VAL A 83 -56.04 63.28 8.44
N THR A 84 -55.55 62.14 7.94
CA THR A 84 -55.88 60.79 8.40
C THR A 84 -54.61 60.03 8.73
N VAL A 85 -54.70 59.01 9.59
CA VAL A 85 -53.54 58.18 10.01
C VAL A 85 -53.31 56.95 9.13
N GLN A 86 -54.21 56.68 8.19
CA GLN A 86 -54.18 55.56 7.26
C GLN A 86 -54.65 56.01 5.87
N GLY A 87 -54.41 55.18 4.85
CA GLY A 87 -55.01 55.39 3.52
C GLY A 87 -56.53 55.36 3.57
N HIS A 88 -57.19 56.07 2.65
CA HIS A 88 -58.64 56.30 2.71
C HIS A 88 -59.29 56.42 1.34
N SER A 89 -60.61 56.20 1.30
CA SER A 89 -61.48 56.62 0.20
C SER A 89 -61.99 58.04 0.45
N MET A 90 -62.37 58.76 -0.61
CA MET A 90 -62.87 60.14 -0.51
C MET A 90 -64.03 60.38 -1.48
N ALA A 91 -65.12 61.00 -1.00
CA ALA A 91 -66.22 61.48 -1.82
C ALA A 91 -66.50 62.96 -1.57
N VAL A 92 -66.74 63.72 -2.63
CA VAL A 92 -66.98 65.17 -2.57
C VAL A 92 -68.34 65.48 -3.18
N TYR A 93 -69.20 66.22 -2.47
CA TYR A 93 -70.57 66.58 -2.86
C TYR A 93 -70.79 68.10 -2.88
N SER A 94 -71.67 68.58 -3.76
CA SER A 94 -72.04 70.00 -3.87
C SER A 94 -73.05 70.46 -2.82
N GLY A 95 -72.97 71.73 -2.41
CA GLY A 95 -73.95 72.38 -1.52
C GLY A 95 -75.22 72.84 -2.25
N GLY A 96 -76.35 72.90 -1.53
CA GLY A 96 -77.65 73.38 -2.03
C GLY A 96 -78.82 72.43 -1.77
N SER A 97 -80.04 72.80 -2.21
CA SER A 97 -81.28 72.01 -2.05
C SER A 97 -81.30 70.68 -2.82
N SER A 98 -80.29 70.42 -3.65
CA SER A 98 -80.08 69.14 -4.35
C SER A 98 -78.58 68.81 -4.36
N SER A 99 -78.09 68.09 -3.34
CA SER A 99 -76.68 67.68 -3.21
C SER A 99 -76.30 66.65 -4.28
N VAL A 100 -75.28 66.93 -5.11
CA VAL A 100 -74.81 66.05 -6.21
C VAL A 100 -73.33 65.71 -6.02
N GLN A 101 -72.95 64.44 -6.20
CA GLN A 101 -71.56 63.98 -6.13
C GLN A 101 -70.71 64.62 -7.25
N GLN A 102 -69.60 65.21 -6.86
CA GLN A 102 -68.61 65.79 -7.76
C GLN A 102 -67.46 64.82 -8.03
N PHE A 103 -66.87 64.24 -6.99
CA PHE A 103 -65.75 63.30 -7.12
C PHE A 103 -65.89 62.10 -6.19
N TYR A 104 -65.31 60.98 -6.61
CA TYR A 104 -65.12 59.78 -5.81
C TYR A 104 -63.74 59.19 -6.09
N PHE A 105 -63.00 58.88 -5.02
CA PHE A 105 -61.70 58.20 -5.06
C PHE A 105 -61.79 56.95 -4.18
N PRO A 106 -61.71 55.73 -4.76
CA PRO A 106 -61.78 54.49 -3.98
C PRO A 106 -60.54 54.28 -3.09
N ASN A 107 -59.34 54.63 -3.57
CA ASN A 107 -58.11 54.68 -2.78
C ASN A 107 -57.25 55.87 -3.23
N VAL A 108 -56.93 56.79 -2.31
CA VAL A 108 -56.12 57.97 -2.62
C VAL A 108 -54.62 57.63 -2.85
N LEU A 109 -54.06 56.57 -2.23
CA LEU A 109 -52.62 56.24 -2.27
C LEU A 109 -52.17 55.27 -3.38
N LYS A 110 -53.10 54.54 -4.00
CA LYS A 110 -52.90 53.59 -5.13
C LYS A 110 -51.98 52.37 -4.93
N TYR A 111 -51.13 52.29 -3.91
CA TYR A 111 -50.33 51.08 -3.57
C TYR A 111 -50.04 50.98 -2.06
N ASP A 112 -49.70 49.76 -1.62
CA ASP A 112 -49.28 49.48 -0.25
C ASP A 112 -47.74 49.53 -0.17
N PRO A 113 -47.14 50.39 0.69
CA PRO A 113 -45.69 50.52 0.80
C PRO A 113 -44.95 49.27 1.31
N ASP A 114 -45.62 48.24 1.85
CA ASP A 114 -44.96 47.08 2.49
C ASP A 114 -44.65 45.87 1.58
N GLN A 115 -44.93 45.95 0.27
CA GLN A 115 -44.80 44.80 -0.65
C GLN A 115 -43.36 44.24 -0.77
N PHE A 116 -42.34 45.10 -0.74
CA PHE A 116 -40.94 44.66 -0.86
C PHE A 116 -40.49 43.82 0.35
N LYS A 117 -40.95 44.18 1.56
CA LYS A 117 -40.69 43.42 2.78
C LYS A 117 -41.35 42.05 2.72
N GLN A 118 -42.56 41.96 2.18
CA GLN A 118 -43.27 40.70 2.02
C GLN A 118 -42.52 39.75 1.08
N LEU A 119 -42.00 40.24 -0.05
CA LEU A 119 -41.24 39.42 -1.01
C LEU A 119 -39.95 38.82 -0.42
N LEU A 120 -39.17 39.62 0.32
CA LEU A 120 -37.95 39.12 0.98
C LEU A 120 -38.22 38.19 2.16
N SER A 121 -39.44 38.23 2.73
CA SER A 121 -39.83 37.35 3.85
C SER A 121 -40.35 35.98 3.39
N THR A 122 -40.42 35.74 2.07
CA THR A 122 -40.79 34.43 1.51
C THR A 122 -39.61 33.46 1.53
N ASP A 123 -39.90 32.17 1.40
CA ASP A 123 -38.87 31.12 1.29
C ASP A 123 -37.94 31.35 0.09
N ASP A 124 -38.44 31.99 -0.97
CA ASP A 124 -37.68 32.34 -2.18
C ASP A 124 -37.00 33.72 -2.08
N GLY A 125 -37.07 34.40 -0.93
CA GLY A 125 -36.51 35.74 -0.75
C GLY A 125 -35.02 35.82 -1.07
N ALA A 126 -34.26 34.76 -0.77
CA ALA A 126 -32.83 34.66 -1.11
C ALA A 126 -32.57 34.55 -2.63
N ALA A 127 -33.53 34.03 -3.41
CA ALA A 127 -33.43 33.98 -4.87
C ALA A 127 -33.69 35.33 -5.54
N LEU A 128 -34.21 36.32 -4.78
CA LEU A 128 -34.45 37.69 -5.28
C LEU A 128 -33.26 38.64 -5.06
N VAL A 129 -32.24 38.20 -4.32
CA VAL A 129 -31.06 39.02 -3.99
C VAL A 129 -29.86 38.53 -4.80
N GLY A 130 -29.41 39.36 -5.74
CA GLY A 130 -28.19 39.11 -6.51
C GLY A 130 -26.91 39.37 -5.71
N THR A 131 -25.82 38.69 -6.07
CA THR A 131 -24.48 38.86 -5.52
C THR A 131 -23.53 39.45 -6.57
N THR A 132 -22.31 39.79 -6.16
CA THR A 132 -21.26 40.29 -7.06
C THR A 132 -20.74 39.25 -8.06
N SER A 133 -21.05 37.97 -7.87
CA SER A 133 -20.66 36.90 -8.79
C SER A 133 -21.60 36.76 -10.00
N GLY A 134 -22.73 37.47 -10.00
CA GLY A 134 -23.79 37.32 -11.00
C GLY A 134 -24.80 36.22 -10.68
N LEU A 135 -24.64 35.52 -9.54
CA LEU A 135 -25.62 34.58 -8.99
C LEU A 135 -26.53 35.27 -7.96
N THR A 136 -27.56 34.56 -7.52
CA THR A 136 -28.38 34.91 -6.37
C THR A 136 -27.78 34.36 -5.07
N VAL A 137 -28.17 34.91 -3.92
CA VAL A 137 -27.76 34.40 -2.60
C VAL A 137 -28.14 32.93 -2.44
N GLN A 138 -29.31 32.52 -2.94
CA GLN A 138 -29.76 31.12 -2.89
C GLN A 138 -28.84 30.16 -3.67
N GLU A 139 -28.39 30.57 -4.86
CA GLU A 139 -27.49 29.76 -5.69
C GLU A 139 -26.11 29.60 -5.05
N GLU A 140 -25.57 30.66 -4.44
CA GLU A 140 -24.30 30.57 -3.71
C GLU A 140 -24.38 29.68 -2.47
N ILE A 141 -25.51 29.72 -1.73
CA ILE A 141 -25.74 28.81 -0.59
C ILE A 141 -25.77 27.35 -1.07
N ASN A 142 -26.45 27.06 -2.18
CA ASN A 142 -26.54 25.72 -2.74
C ASN A 142 -25.16 25.19 -3.18
N ASP A 143 -24.34 26.04 -3.81
CA ASP A 143 -22.96 25.72 -4.18
C ASP A 143 -22.08 25.46 -2.95
N LEU A 144 -22.19 26.28 -1.91
CA LEU A 144 -21.49 26.07 -0.64
C LEU A 144 -21.90 24.77 0.03
N HIS A 145 -23.19 24.46 0.11
CA HIS A 145 -23.68 23.19 0.64
C HIS A 145 -23.13 21.98 -0.13
N SER A 146 -23.09 22.05 -1.46
CA SER A 146 -22.50 21.00 -2.30
C SER A 146 -21.01 20.82 -2.00
N LYS A 147 -20.23 21.91 -1.93
CA LYS A 147 -18.81 21.88 -1.60
C LYS A 147 -18.53 21.31 -0.21
N VAL A 148 -19.33 21.71 0.79
CA VAL A 148 -19.25 21.17 2.16
C VAL A 148 -19.54 19.67 2.17
N GLY A 149 -20.54 19.22 1.41
CA GLY A 149 -20.82 17.79 1.22
C GLY A 149 -19.60 17.01 0.71
N ILE A 150 -18.99 17.48 -0.38
CA ILE A 150 -17.79 16.86 -0.97
C ILE A 150 -16.61 16.83 0.02
N ILE A 151 -16.42 17.90 0.81
CA ILE A 151 -15.36 17.97 1.82
C ILE A 151 -15.61 16.94 2.93
N ASN A 152 -16.85 16.85 3.42
CA ASN A 152 -17.22 15.89 4.46
C ASN A 152 -17.00 14.44 3.99
N ASP A 153 -17.37 14.11 2.75
CA ASP A 153 -17.14 12.78 2.18
C ASP A 153 -15.64 12.44 2.12
N LYS A 154 -14.81 13.38 1.65
CA LYS A 154 -13.34 13.20 1.61
C LYS A 154 -12.74 13.03 3.01
N LEU A 155 -13.19 13.81 3.98
CA LEU A 155 -12.74 13.71 5.37
C LEU A 155 -13.14 12.36 5.97
N ASN A 156 -14.36 11.88 5.68
CA ASN A 156 -14.83 10.57 6.12
C ASN A 156 -13.96 9.43 5.55
N THR A 157 -13.71 9.39 4.24
CA THR A 157 -12.84 8.36 3.63
C THR A 157 -11.43 8.40 4.22
N LYS A 158 -10.85 9.60 4.40
CA LYS A 158 -9.53 9.75 5.05
C LYS A 158 -9.53 9.28 6.51
N SER A 159 -10.62 9.50 7.23
CA SER A 159 -10.81 8.99 8.60
C SER A 159 -10.79 7.46 8.62
N TYR A 160 -11.51 6.79 7.71
CA TYR A 160 -11.48 5.33 7.59
C TYR A 160 -10.08 4.81 7.25
N ALA A 161 -9.38 5.43 6.30
CA ALA A 161 -8.01 5.03 5.94
C ALA A 161 -7.04 5.11 7.13
N TYR A 162 -7.12 6.21 7.90
CA TYR A 162 -6.32 6.40 9.11
C TYR A 162 -6.64 5.34 10.18
N ARG A 163 -7.92 5.11 10.45
CA ARG A 163 -8.37 4.08 11.42
C ARG A 163 -7.92 2.68 10.99
N ASN A 164 -8.08 2.34 9.72
CA ASN A 164 -7.67 1.04 9.19
C ASN A 164 -6.16 0.79 9.40
N ALA A 165 -5.32 1.76 9.03
CA ALA A 165 -3.88 1.66 9.22
C ALA A 165 -3.49 1.48 10.70
N ASN A 166 -4.15 2.19 11.63
CA ASN A 166 -3.91 2.05 13.06
C ASN A 166 -4.35 0.69 13.62
N LEU A 167 -5.46 0.15 13.14
CA LEU A 167 -5.98 -1.16 13.54
C LEU A 167 -5.03 -2.27 13.08
N LEU A 168 -4.57 -2.21 11.82
CA LEU A 168 -3.56 -3.12 11.28
C LEU A 168 -2.21 -3.01 11.99
N ALA A 169 -1.79 -1.80 12.36
CA ALA A 169 -0.59 -1.58 13.16
C ALA A 169 -0.70 -2.21 14.57
N SER A 170 -1.85 -2.05 15.21
CA SER A 170 -2.13 -2.67 16.51
C SER A 170 -2.12 -4.19 16.42
N ALA A 171 -2.75 -4.76 15.38
CA ALA A 171 -2.75 -6.21 15.13
C ALA A 171 -1.35 -6.76 14.85
N ASN A 172 -0.54 -6.07 14.03
CA ASN A 172 0.85 -6.46 13.79
C ASN A 172 1.68 -6.41 15.09
N ASN A 173 1.47 -5.41 15.95
CA ASN A 173 2.16 -5.35 17.24
C ASN A 173 1.75 -6.51 18.16
N LEU A 174 0.48 -6.91 18.20
CA LEU A 174 0.03 -8.12 18.90
C LEU A 174 0.75 -9.37 18.37
N LEU A 175 0.78 -9.54 17.04
CA LEU A 175 1.48 -10.67 16.40
C LEU A 175 2.97 -10.72 16.75
N ARG A 176 3.63 -9.55 16.79
CA ARG A 176 5.06 -9.41 17.14
C ARG A 176 5.33 -9.66 18.61
N ALA A 177 4.43 -9.24 19.48
CA ALA A 177 4.54 -9.39 20.93
C ALA A 177 4.22 -10.81 21.43
N GLY A 178 3.71 -11.70 20.57
CA GLY A 178 3.22 -13.01 21.01
C GLY A 178 1.83 -12.94 21.66
N GLY A 179 1.05 -11.91 21.36
CA GLY A 179 -0.28 -11.69 21.93
C GLY A 179 -1.36 -12.59 21.34
N GLU A 180 -2.56 -12.50 21.90
CA GLU A 180 -3.75 -13.12 21.29
C GLU A 180 -4.17 -12.32 20.06
N LEU A 181 -4.39 -13.03 18.96
CA LEU A 181 -4.73 -12.43 17.68
C LEU A 181 -5.87 -13.20 17.02
N LYS A 182 -6.95 -12.50 16.68
CA LYS A 182 -8.10 -13.05 15.97
C LYS A 182 -8.18 -12.48 14.56
N ILE A 183 -8.25 -13.35 13.57
CA ILE A 183 -8.39 -13.00 12.16
C ILE A 183 -9.72 -13.57 11.68
N VAL A 184 -10.45 -12.84 10.84
CA VAL A 184 -11.58 -13.38 10.07
C VAL A 184 -11.22 -13.37 8.59
N CYS A 185 -11.41 -14.49 7.92
CA CYS A 185 -11.34 -14.59 6.47
C CYS A 185 -12.78 -14.63 5.95
N GLN A 186 -13.24 -13.56 5.31
CA GLN A 186 -14.59 -13.48 4.73
C GLN A 186 -14.53 -13.52 3.21
N GLY A 187 -15.34 -14.39 2.61
CA GLY A 187 -15.33 -14.54 1.17
C GLY A 187 -16.33 -15.57 0.64
N ASP A 188 -16.02 -16.12 -0.53
CA ASP A 188 -16.90 -16.99 -1.29
C ASP A 188 -16.56 -18.50 -1.15
N SER A 189 -16.80 -19.28 -2.21
CA SER A 189 -16.52 -20.71 -2.31
C SER A 189 -15.03 -21.03 -2.10
N VAL A 190 -14.12 -20.16 -2.51
CA VAL A 190 -12.68 -20.37 -2.31
C VAL A 190 -12.30 -20.13 -0.84
N THR A 191 -12.99 -19.21 -0.14
CA THR A 191 -12.76 -18.99 1.29
C THR A 191 -13.28 -20.11 2.16
N ILE A 192 -14.46 -20.65 1.84
CA ILE A 192 -14.98 -21.78 2.60
C ILE A 192 -14.21 -23.08 2.32
N GLY A 193 -13.43 -23.11 1.24
CA GLY A 193 -12.65 -24.28 0.84
C GLY A 193 -13.46 -25.28 0.02
N HIS A 194 -14.39 -24.81 -0.81
CA HIS A 194 -15.24 -25.65 -1.67
C HIS A 194 -14.40 -26.71 -2.39
N ASP A 195 -14.81 -27.97 -2.25
CA ASP A 195 -14.29 -29.10 -2.99
C ASP A 195 -15.35 -30.20 -2.99
N THR A 196 -15.82 -30.58 -4.17
CA THR A 196 -16.84 -31.63 -4.37
C THR A 196 -16.31 -32.80 -5.19
N ILE A 197 -15.05 -32.74 -5.62
CA ILE A 197 -14.45 -33.68 -6.58
C ILE A 197 -13.45 -34.60 -5.88
N SER A 198 -12.60 -34.07 -5.00
CA SER A 198 -11.57 -34.88 -4.33
C SER A 198 -12.19 -35.97 -3.47
N SER A 199 -11.54 -37.14 -3.37
CA SER A 199 -12.07 -38.25 -2.57
C SER A 199 -11.93 -38.05 -1.05
N ASP A 200 -11.13 -37.08 -0.59
CA ASP A 200 -10.91 -36.79 0.84
C ASP A 200 -11.78 -35.65 1.38
N VAL A 201 -12.79 -35.19 0.65
CA VAL A 201 -13.66 -34.09 1.08
C VAL A 201 -14.35 -34.34 2.43
N ILE A 202 -14.63 -33.25 3.16
CA ILE A 202 -15.33 -33.28 4.44
C ILE A 202 -16.68 -32.58 4.35
N ALA A 203 -17.54 -32.85 5.33
CA ALA A 203 -18.88 -32.28 5.41
C ALA A 203 -18.85 -30.73 5.46
N PRO A 204 -19.81 -30.06 4.82
CA PRO A 204 -19.91 -28.60 4.86
C PRO A 204 -20.06 -28.07 6.29
N PRO A 205 -19.27 -27.05 6.70
CA PRO A 205 -19.55 -26.30 7.91
C PRO A 205 -20.68 -25.27 7.69
N ASN A 206 -21.28 -24.78 8.78
CA ASN A 206 -22.14 -23.59 8.81
C ASN A 206 -23.27 -23.54 7.76
N ASN A 207 -23.96 -24.67 7.53
CA ASN A 207 -25.04 -24.81 6.55
C ASN A 207 -24.64 -24.48 5.10
N ASN A 208 -23.35 -24.59 4.75
CA ASN A 208 -22.90 -24.44 3.37
C ASN A 208 -23.48 -25.58 2.49
N PRO A 209 -23.88 -25.31 1.24
CA PRO A 209 -24.49 -26.32 0.38
C PRO A 209 -23.54 -27.40 -0.15
N TYR A 210 -22.22 -27.18 -0.12
CA TYR A 210 -21.24 -28.06 -0.76
C TYR A 210 -20.15 -28.53 0.20
N THR A 211 -19.65 -29.74 -0.03
CA THR A 211 -18.49 -30.27 0.69
C THR A 211 -17.26 -29.37 0.52
N VAL A 212 -16.32 -29.51 1.44
CA VAL A 212 -15.09 -28.71 1.47
C VAL A 212 -13.86 -29.60 1.55
N ALA A 213 -12.72 -29.09 1.11
CA ALA A 213 -11.43 -29.76 1.27
C ALA A 213 -11.09 -29.90 2.76
N PRO A 214 -10.36 -30.94 3.20
CA PRO A 214 -9.92 -31.10 4.60
C PRO A 214 -9.10 -29.93 5.15
N ILE A 215 -8.36 -29.23 4.28
CA ILE A 215 -7.57 -28.05 4.61
C ILE A 215 -8.11 -26.91 3.75
N GLN A 216 -8.49 -25.82 4.41
CA GLN A 216 -8.89 -24.58 3.78
C GLN A 216 -7.81 -23.53 4.01
N TYR A 217 -7.72 -22.50 3.18
CA TYR A 217 -6.68 -21.49 3.39
C TYR A 217 -6.76 -20.77 4.75
N PRO A 218 -7.95 -20.50 5.34
CA PRO A 218 -8.02 -19.87 6.67
C PRO A 218 -7.48 -20.78 7.79
N SER A 219 -7.79 -22.08 7.76
CA SER A 219 -7.27 -23.04 8.75
C SER A 219 -5.76 -23.24 8.58
N ARG A 220 -5.27 -23.24 7.34
CA ARG A 220 -3.83 -23.27 7.07
C ARG A 220 -3.10 -22.00 7.51
N LEU A 221 -3.69 -20.82 7.30
CA LEU A 221 -3.16 -19.55 7.81
C LEU A 221 -2.99 -19.61 9.33
N GLN A 222 -4.00 -20.11 10.05
CA GLN A 222 -3.93 -20.29 11.50
C GLN A 222 -2.76 -21.19 11.89
N GLU A 223 -2.67 -22.37 11.26
CA GLU A 223 -1.61 -23.34 11.52
C GLU A 223 -0.22 -22.70 11.37
N ARG A 224 0.04 -22.01 10.25
CA ARG A 224 1.36 -21.40 10.00
C ARG A 224 1.69 -20.30 11.00
N LEU A 225 0.75 -19.44 11.34
CA LEU A 225 1.00 -18.38 12.32
C LEU A 225 1.26 -18.95 13.73
N LEU A 226 0.55 -20.03 14.13
CA LEU A 226 0.81 -20.74 15.39
C LEU A 226 2.16 -21.48 15.39
N THR A 227 2.58 -22.04 14.26
CA THR A 227 3.87 -22.74 14.13
C THR A 227 5.05 -21.77 14.17
N LEU A 228 4.94 -20.64 13.47
CA LEU A 228 6.09 -19.76 13.17
C LEU A 228 6.22 -18.56 14.12
N THR A 229 5.23 -18.30 14.98
CA THR A 229 5.25 -17.17 15.92
C THR A 229 4.96 -17.61 17.35
N ASN A 230 5.23 -16.74 18.33
CA ASN A 230 4.81 -16.95 19.72
C ASN A 230 3.35 -16.56 19.98
N SER A 231 2.63 -16.06 18.97
CA SER A 231 1.26 -15.56 19.15
C SER A 231 0.25 -16.68 19.19
N ASN A 232 -0.78 -16.51 20.01
CA ASN A 232 -1.94 -17.38 20.01
C ASN A 232 -2.94 -16.87 18.97
N VAL A 233 -2.95 -17.49 17.79
CA VAL A 233 -3.75 -17.02 16.65
C VAL A 233 -5.00 -17.89 16.48
N THR A 234 -6.15 -17.24 16.34
CA THR A 234 -7.40 -17.87 15.92
C THR A 234 -7.85 -17.26 14.59
N VAL A 235 -8.22 -18.09 13.62
CA VAL A 235 -8.74 -17.67 12.31
C VAL A 235 -10.16 -18.19 12.13
N ILE A 236 -11.11 -17.28 11.93
CA ILE A 236 -12.51 -17.57 11.68
C ILE A 236 -12.73 -17.62 10.16
N ASN A 237 -13.42 -18.67 9.68
CA ASN A 237 -13.79 -18.81 8.28
C ASN A 237 -15.24 -18.34 8.04
N HIS A 238 -15.41 -17.15 7.46
CA HIS A 238 -16.68 -16.58 6.98
C HIS A 238 -16.80 -16.73 5.45
N GLY A 239 -16.43 -17.90 4.93
CA GLY A 239 -16.66 -18.26 3.54
C GLY A 239 -18.07 -18.81 3.32
N PHE A 240 -18.70 -18.47 2.20
CA PHE A 240 -19.92 -19.14 1.76
C PHE A 240 -19.96 -19.33 0.24
N SER A 241 -20.32 -20.54 -0.22
CA SER A 241 -20.27 -20.85 -1.65
C SER A 241 -21.31 -20.05 -2.42
N GLY A 242 -20.89 -19.40 -3.50
CA GLY A 242 -21.75 -18.56 -4.34
C GLY A 242 -21.94 -17.12 -3.84
N ASP A 243 -21.32 -16.73 -2.73
CA ASP A 243 -21.41 -15.34 -2.26
C ASP A 243 -20.76 -14.37 -3.25
N THR A 244 -21.51 -13.34 -3.60
CA THR A 244 -21.02 -12.07 -4.18
C THR A 244 -20.70 -11.09 -3.05
N ALA A 245 -20.14 -9.91 -3.34
CA ALA A 245 -19.91 -8.90 -2.29
C ALA A 245 -21.19 -8.52 -1.55
N LYS A 246 -22.31 -8.40 -2.28
CA LYS A 246 -23.63 -8.14 -1.72
C LYS A 246 -24.14 -9.26 -0.82
N LEU A 247 -24.14 -10.49 -1.32
CA LEU A 247 -24.61 -11.65 -0.55
C LEU A 247 -23.76 -11.86 0.72
N SER A 248 -22.44 -11.69 0.60
CA SER A 248 -21.54 -11.78 1.76
C SER A 248 -21.80 -10.71 2.80
N TYR A 249 -22.08 -9.46 2.38
CA TYR A 249 -22.44 -8.37 3.29
C TYR A 249 -23.75 -8.64 4.04
N GLU A 250 -24.75 -9.21 3.37
CA GLU A 250 -26.05 -9.54 3.96
C GLU A 250 -25.98 -10.75 4.88
N ARG A 251 -25.16 -11.75 4.53
CA ARG A 251 -25.00 -13.00 5.28
C ARG A 251 -24.30 -12.83 6.62
N TRP A 252 -23.33 -11.93 6.70
CA TRP A 252 -22.50 -11.74 7.90
C TRP A 252 -22.77 -10.35 8.54
N PRO A 253 -23.95 -10.14 9.16
CA PRO A 253 -24.31 -8.86 9.75
C PRO A 253 -23.67 -8.60 11.12
N ASP A 254 -23.20 -9.64 11.80
CA ASP A 254 -22.71 -9.58 13.18
C ASP A 254 -21.19 -9.42 13.26
N ASN A 255 -20.72 -8.70 14.28
CA ASN A 255 -19.29 -8.48 14.51
C ASN A 255 -18.61 -9.78 14.98
N PRO A 256 -17.61 -10.32 14.24
CA PRO A 256 -16.90 -11.53 14.65
C PRO A 256 -15.89 -11.30 15.79
N HIS A 257 -15.74 -10.05 16.27
CA HIS A 257 -14.81 -9.64 17.33
C HIS A 257 -13.34 -10.01 17.00
N CYS A 258 -12.93 -9.73 15.76
CA CYS A 258 -11.57 -9.97 15.25
C CYS A 258 -10.73 -8.69 15.21
N ASN A 259 -9.41 -8.86 15.15
CA ASN A 259 -8.45 -7.77 14.97
C ASN A 259 -8.23 -7.42 13.50
N VAL A 260 -8.25 -8.43 12.62
CA VAL A 260 -8.02 -8.26 11.17
C VAL A 260 -9.03 -9.06 10.36
N ALA A 261 -9.56 -8.48 9.29
CA ALA A 261 -10.40 -9.10 8.28
C ALA A 261 -9.64 -9.21 6.96
N HIS A 262 -9.50 -10.43 6.46
CA HIS A 262 -9.02 -10.73 5.12
C HIS A 262 -10.25 -10.97 4.22
N LEU A 263 -10.47 -10.09 3.25
CA LEU A 263 -11.65 -10.11 2.38
C LEU A 263 -11.27 -10.61 0.99
N MET A 264 -11.91 -11.70 0.54
CA MET A 264 -11.67 -12.30 -0.77
C MET A 264 -12.99 -12.58 -1.50
N LEU A 265 -13.38 -11.64 -2.35
CA LEU A 265 -14.65 -11.62 -3.10
C LEU A 265 -14.41 -11.06 -4.50
N GLY A 266 -15.31 -11.36 -5.43
CA GLY A 266 -15.29 -10.83 -6.80
C GLY A 266 -15.37 -11.89 -7.90
N ILE A 267 -15.14 -13.18 -7.59
CA ILE A 267 -15.26 -14.25 -8.59
C ILE A 267 -16.71 -14.38 -9.03
N ASN A 268 -17.62 -14.61 -8.09
CA ASN A 268 -19.05 -14.73 -8.38
C ASN A 268 -19.64 -13.44 -8.95
N ASP A 269 -19.18 -12.27 -8.48
CA ASP A 269 -19.56 -10.96 -9.02
C ASP A 269 -19.16 -10.83 -10.49
N SER A 270 -17.93 -11.25 -10.85
CA SER A 270 -17.45 -11.23 -12.23
C SER A 270 -18.19 -12.21 -13.16
N GLN A 271 -18.81 -13.23 -12.59
CA GLN A 271 -19.63 -14.21 -13.30
C GLN A 271 -21.12 -13.82 -13.34
N GLY A 272 -21.52 -12.68 -12.75
CA GLY A 272 -22.91 -12.21 -12.72
C GLY A 272 -23.84 -13.08 -11.87
N VAL A 273 -23.30 -13.83 -10.90
CA VAL A 273 -24.09 -14.68 -9.99
C VAL A 273 -25.14 -13.83 -9.28
N GLY A 274 -26.39 -14.29 -9.27
CA GLY A 274 -27.50 -13.56 -8.65
C GLY A 274 -27.84 -12.22 -9.31
N GLY A 275 -27.38 -11.98 -10.54
CA GLY A 275 -27.55 -10.71 -11.25
C GLY A 275 -26.53 -9.63 -10.88
N ALA A 276 -25.46 -9.99 -10.19
CA ALA A 276 -24.44 -9.06 -9.72
C ALA A 276 -23.81 -8.25 -10.86
N THR A 277 -23.58 -6.98 -10.57
CA THR A 277 -22.91 -6.03 -11.48
C THR A 277 -21.61 -5.51 -10.86
N LEU A 278 -20.77 -4.88 -11.69
CA LEU A 278 -19.57 -4.19 -11.19
C LEU A 278 -19.96 -3.09 -10.19
N ASP A 279 -21.01 -2.31 -10.46
CA ASP A 279 -21.47 -1.24 -9.57
C ASP A 279 -21.94 -1.78 -8.21
N GLU A 280 -22.66 -2.91 -8.19
CA GLU A 280 -23.01 -3.59 -6.94
C GLU A 280 -21.77 -4.10 -6.19
N TYR A 281 -20.79 -4.68 -6.89
CA TYR A 281 -19.53 -5.07 -6.25
C TYR A 281 -18.82 -3.89 -5.61
N VAL A 282 -18.70 -2.78 -6.34
CA VAL A 282 -18.13 -1.51 -5.87
C VAL A 282 -18.80 -1.03 -4.59
N GLU A 283 -20.13 -0.94 -4.60
CA GLU A 283 -20.91 -0.47 -3.46
C GLU A 283 -20.72 -1.36 -2.24
N TYR A 284 -20.83 -2.67 -2.42
CA TYR A 284 -20.87 -3.60 -1.30
C TYR A 284 -19.49 -3.94 -0.75
N ILE A 285 -18.43 -3.99 -1.56
CA ILE A 285 -17.07 -4.17 -1.02
C ILE A 285 -16.68 -2.98 -0.13
N GLU A 286 -17.06 -1.76 -0.53
CA GLU A 286 -16.85 -0.55 0.27
C GLU A 286 -17.64 -0.59 1.59
N LYS A 287 -18.91 -1.04 1.55
CA LYS A 287 -19.73 -1.24 2.76
C LYS A 287 -19.13 -2.26 3.71
N ILE A 288 -18.59 -3.38 3.20
CA ILE A 288 -17.91 -4.40 4.03
C ILE A 288 -16.67 -3.80 4.68
N ILE A 289 -15.83 -3.08 3.93
CA ILE A 289 -14.61 -2.43 4.46
C ILE A 289 -14.96 -1.48 5.61
N LYS A 290 -15.92 -0.56 5.38
CA LYS A 290 -16.36 0.41 6.40
C LYS A 290 -16.89 -0.29 7.65
N ARG A 291 -17.73 -1.32 7.48
CA ARG A 291 -18.30 -2.09 8.59
C ARG A 291 -17.23 -2.71 9.48
N PHE A 292 -16.21 -3.36 8.90
CA PHE A 292 -15.13 -3.94 9.69
C PHE A 292 -14.31 -2.87 10.43
N ILE A 293 -14.00 -1.74 9.80
CA ILE A 293 -13.28 -0.65 10.46
C ILE A 293 -14.12 -0.05 11.60
N ASP A 294 -15.44 0.04 11.44
CA ASP A 294 -16.39 0.47 12.48
C ASP A 294 -16.49 -0.52 13.64
N TRP A 295 -16.28 -1.80 13.38
CA TRP A 295 -16.12 -2.82 14.40
C TRP A 295 -14.76 -2.86 15.08
N GLY A 296 -13.81 -2.03 14.66
CA GLY A 296 -12.45 -2.03 15.20
C GLY A 296 -11.58 -3.17 14.64
N CYS A 297 -11.88 -3.64 13.43
CA CYS A 297 -11.16 -4.69 12.73
C CYS A 297 -10.42 -4.10 11.52
N GLY A 298 -9.09 -4.25 11.47
CA GLY A 298 -8.29 -3.82 10.33
C GLY A 298 -8.59 -4.66 9.09
N VAL A 299 -8.51 -4.09 7.89
CA VAL A 299 -8.97 -4.74 6.66
C VAL A 299 -7.85 -4.92 5.65
N VAL A 300 -7.73 -6.15 5.13
CA VAL A 300 -6.87 -6.56 4.03
C VAL A 300 -7.75 -7.06 2.90
N LEU A 301 -7.47 -6.63 1.66
CA LEU A 301 -8.17 -7.14 0.48
C LEU A 301 -7.32 -8.18 -0.23
N HIS A 302 -7.96 -9.21 -0.75
CA HIS A 302 -7.38 -10.15 -1.68
C HIS A 302 -7.95 -9.84 -3.07
N THR A 303 -7.11 -9.94 -4.11
CA THR A 303 -7.65 -9.99 -5.47
C THR A 303 -8.38 -11.32 -5.69
N THR A 304 -9.13 -11.43 -6.78
CA THR A 304 -9.74 -12.71 -7.16
C THR A 304 -8.65 -13.77 -7.39
N THR A 305 -8.90 -15.01 -6.94
CA THR A 305 -8.05 -16.15 -7.34
C THR A 305 -8.27 -16.46 -8.81
N PRO A 306 -7.30 -17.10 -9.49
CA PRO A 306 -7.51 -17.49 -10.87
C PRO A 306 -8.52 -18.64 -10.91
N ILE A 307 -9.59 -18.49 -11.71
CA ILE A 307 -10.59 -19.55 -11.93
C ILE A 307 -9.89 -20.77 -12.54
N ASN A 308 -9.07 -20.56 -13.57
CA ASN A 308 -8.10 -21.53 -14.09
C ASN A 308 -6.84 -20.80 -14.57
N TYR A 309 -5.77 -21.55 -14.85
CA TYR A 309 -4.56 -20.97 -15.44
C TYR A 309 -4.88 -20.24 -16.75
N GLY A 310 -4.66 -18.92 -16.75
CA GLY A 310 -4.84 -18.06 -17.94
C GLY A 310 -6.29 -17.77 -18.33
N GLN A 311 -7.27 -18.04 -17.46
CA GLN A 311 -8.70 -17.77 -17.69
C GLN A 311 -9.25 -16.88 -16.57
N ASN A 312 -8.87 -15.59 -16.56
CA ASN A 312 -9.32 -14.62 -15.55
C ASN A 312 -9.75 -13.27 -16.15
N ASP A 313 -10.06 -13.20 -17.45
CA ASP A 313 -10.37 -11.93 -18.14
C ASP A 313 -11.53 -11.17 -17.46
N GLY A 314 -12.58 -11.85 -17.02
CA GLY A 314 -13.69 -11.25 -16.28
C GLY A 314 -13.32 -10.79 -14.86
N GLY A 315 -12.57 -11.61 -14.11
CA GLY A 315 -12.14 -11.29 -12.75
C GLY A 315 -11.09 -10.18 -12.67
N SER A 316 -10.35 -9.94 -13.77
CA SER A 316 -9.30 -8.92 -13.83
C SER A 316 -9.82 -7.49 -13.60
N LEU A 317 -11.03 -7.16 -14.08
CA LEU A 317 -11.66 -5.85 -13.87
C LEU A 317 -12.01 -5.63 -12.39
N PHE A 318 -12.56 -6.65 -11.75
CA PHE A 318 -12.91 -6.62 -10.33
C PHE A 318 -11.65 -6.55 -9.46
N ALA A 319 -10.60 -7.29 -9.81
CA ALA A 319 -9.29 -7.20 -9.15
C ALA A 319 -8.65 -5.81 -9.30
N GLN A 320 -8.76 -5.15 -10.47
CA GLN A 320 -8.30 -3.78 -10.64
C GLN A 320 -9.07 -2.79 -9.77
N TYR A 321 -10.40 -2.93 -9.67
CA TYR A 321 -11.20 -2.11 -8.77
C TYR A 321 -10.84 -2.36 -7.30
N ALA A 322 -10.67 -3.62 -6.89
CA ALA A 322 -10.24 -3.99 -5.53
C ALA A 322 -8.94 -3.26 -5.12
N ARG A 323 -7.97 -3.14 -6.03
CA ARG A 323 -6.75 -2.35 -5.81
C ARG A 323 -7.04 -0.85 -5.65
N ALA A 324 -7.95 -0.30 -6.45
CA ALA A 324 -8.31 1.10 -6.38
C ALA A 324 -9.00 1.46 -5.05
N VAL A 325 -9.98 0.67 -4.61
CA VAL A 325 -10.67 0.88 -3.33
C VAL A 325 -9.75 0.62 -2.14
N ALA A 326 -8.89 -0.40 -2.21
CA ALA A 326 -7.86 -0.64 -1.19
C ALA A 326 -6.99 0.60 -0.93
N ASN A 327 -6.54 1.28 -1.98
CA ASN A 327 -5.74 2.50 -1.86
C ASN A 327 -6.51 3.65 -1.18
N GLN A 328 -7.83 3.75 -1.36
CA GLN A 328 -8.64 4.79 -0.72
C GLN A 328 -8.78 4.57 0.79
N TYR A 329 -8.87 3.31 1.22
CA TYR A 329 -9.08 2.88 2.61
C TYR A 329 -7.81 2.41 3.31
N ALA A 330 -6.64 2.61 2.69
CA ALA A 330 -5.35 2.11 3.18
C ALA A 330 -5.35 0.61 3.52
N CYS A 331 -6.14 -0.19 2.77
CA CYS A 331 -6.14 -1.64 2.90
C CYS A 331 -4.92 -2.21 2.16
N PRO A 332 -4.07 -3.02 2.80
CA PRO A 332 -3.10 -3.83 2.08
C PRO A 332 -3.78 -4.79 1.10
N VAL A 333 -3.14 -5.04 -0.03
CA VAL A 333 -3.65 -5.97 -1.06
C VAL A 333 -2.78 -7.22 -1.13
N PHE A 334 -3.40 -8.38 -0.99
CA PHE A 334 -2.82 -9.68 -1.28
C PHE A 334 -3.14 -10.07 -2.73
N GLU A 335 -2.08 -10.26 -3.52
CA GLU A 335 -2.20 -10.64 -4.93
C GLU A 335 -2.38 -12.17 -5.06
N SER A 336 -3.60 -12.58 -5.34
CA SER A 336 -4.05 -13.97 -5.31
C SER A 336 -3.71 -14.74 -6.60
N GLU A 337 -3.63 -14.04 -7.73
CA GLU A 337 -3.52 -14.64 -9.07
C GLU A 337 -2.23 -15.46 -9.25
N SER A 338 -1.10 -14.94 -8.75
CA SER A 338 0.22 -15.56 -8.98
C SER A 338 0.55 -16.72 -8.04
N VAL A 339 -0.24 -16.94 -6.98
CA VAL A 339 0.13 -17.81 -5.84
C VAL A 339 0.39 -19.27 -6.25
N ILE A 340 -0.40 -19.77 -7.20
CA ILE A 340 -0.36 -21.18 -7.64
C ILE A 340 0.23 -21.36 -9.04
N GLN A 341 0.60 -20.26 -9.73
CA GLN A 341 0.97 -20.28 -11.15
C GLN A 341 2.15 -21.19 -11.51
N TYR A 342 3.03 -21.45 -10.54
CA TYR A 342 4.22 -22.29 -10.72
C TYR A 342 3.98 -23.76 -10.36
N CYS A 343 2.73 -24.21 -10.17
CA CYS A 343 2.41 -25.61 -9.89
C CYS A 343 1.74 -26.32 -11.06
N LYS A 344 1.84 -27.64 -11.11
CA LYS A 344 1.02 -28.45 -12.03
C LYS A 344 -0.46 -28.32 -11.63
N TYR A 345 -1.33 -28.21 -12.63
CA TYR A 345 -2.77 -27.99 -12.42
C TYR A 345 -3.40 -29.03 -11.49
N ASN A 346 -3.22 -30.32 -11.80
CA ASN A 346 -3.75 -31.45 -11.01
C ASN A 346 -3.18 -31.53 -9.58
N SER A 347 -2.12 -30.79 -9.27
CA SER A 347 -1.54 -30.77 -7.92
C SER A 347 -2.23 -29.75 -7.00
N VAL A 348 -3.03 -28.83 -7.54
CA VAL A 348 -3.63 -27.73 -6.76
C VAL A 348 -5.13 -27.54 -6.98
N TYR A 349 -5.66 -27.91 -8.15
CA TYR A 349 -7.09 -27.81 -8.45
C TYR A 349 -7.82 -29.13 -8.19
N SER A 350 -9.05 -29.04 -7.70
CA SER A 350 -10.02 -30.14 -7.63
C SER A 350 -10.98 -30.10 -8.82
N ASP A 351 -11.37 -28.90 -9.25
CA ASP A 351 -12.22 -28.65 -10.41
C ASP A 351 -11.70 -27.45 -11.24
N GLY A 352 -12.53 -26.97 -12.17
CA GLY A 352 -12.23 -25.83 -13.05
C GLY A 352 -12.27 -24.45 -12.39
N THR A 353 -12.32 -24.33 -11.06
CA THR A 353 -12.43 -23.06 -10.30
C THR A 353 -11.77 -23.15 -8.92
N HIS A 354 -12.00 -24.25 -8.22
CA HIS A 354 -11.67 -24.44 -6.81
C HIS A 354 -10.43 -25.31 -6.63
N PHE A 355 -9.74 -25.05 -5.51
CA PHE A 355 -8.57 -25.81 -5.15
C PHE A 355 -8.94 -27.14 -4.50
N ASN A 356 -8.04 -28.11 -4.59
CA ASN A 356 -8.04 -29.26 -3.70
C ASN A 356 -7.35 -28.89 -2.38
N LYS A 357 -7.30 -29.82 -1.43
CA LYS A 357 -6.61 -29.67 -0.13
C LYS A 357 -5.21 -29.06 -0.25
N SER A 358 -4.42 -29.51 -1.23
CA SER A 358 -3.04 -29.08 -1.46
C SER A 358 -2.95 -27.66 -2.00
N GLY A 359 -3.85 -27.27 -2.90
CA GLY A 359 -3.93 -25.90 -3.40
C GLY A 359 -4.36 -24.91 -2.32
N TYR A 360 -5.37 -25.24 -1.51
CA TYR A 360 -5.76 -24.41 -0.37
C TYR A 360 -4.64 -24.29 0.68
N ALA A 361 -3.91 -25.37 0.94
CA ALA A 361 -2.75 -25.31 1.83
C ALA A 361 -1.66 -24.37 1.29
N LYS A 362 -1.34 -24.45 -0.01
CA LYS A 362 -0.37 -23.56 -0.64
C LYS A 362 -0.81 -22.09 -0.59
N TYR A 363 -2.10 -21.84 -0.83
CA TYR A 363 -2.66 -20.49 -0.75
C TYR A 363 -2.57 -19.93 0.67
N GLY A 364 -2.94 -20.72 1.69
CA GLY A 364 -2.81 -20.35 3.10
C GLY A 364 -1.36 -20.06 3.51
N ASP A 365 -0.40 -20.84 3.00
CA ASP A 365 1.04 -20.60 3.22
C ASP A 365 1.50 -19.26 2.64
N ALA A 366 0.98 -18.88 1.47
CA ALA A 366 1.27 -17.58 0.86
C ALA A 366 0.63 -16.42 1.64
N VAL A 367 -0.61 -16.57 2.12
CA VAL A 367 -1.25 -15.56 2.99
C VAL A 367 -0.48 -15.41 4.30
N ALA A 368 -0.01 -16.52 4.90
CA ALA A 368 0.84 -16.46 6.08
C ALA A 368 2.15 -15.71 5.81
N SER A 369 2.80 -15.96 4.67
CA SER A 369 4.00 -15.22 4.25
C SER A 369 3.73 -13.72 4.08
N PHE A 370 2.59 -13.34 3.49
CA PHE A 370 2.16 -11.94 3.39
C PHE A 370 2.06 -11.28 4.78
N VAL A 371 1.39 -11.95 5.72
CA VAL A 371 1.27 -11.45 7.11
C VAL A 371 2.63 -11.37 7.79
N LEU A 372 3.43 -12.44 7.74
CA LEU A 372 4.72 -12.55 8.42
C LEU A 372 5.79 -11.63 7.83
N SER A 373 5.69 -11.28 6.55
CA SER A 373 6.55 -10.27 5.95
C SER A 373 6.28 -8.86 6.52
N GLY A 374 5.13 -8.64 7.16
CA GLY A 374 4.73 -7.37 7.77
C GLY A 374 3.85 -6.51 6.88
N CYS A 375 3.18 -7.08 5.87
CA CYS A 375 2.41 -6.31 4.89
C CYS A 375 1.18 -5.58 5.47
N TRP A 376 0.77 -5.89 6.70
CA TRP A 376 -0.26 -5.12 7.41
C TRP A 376 0.15 -3.67 7.68
N VAL A 377 1.43 -3.38 7.84
CA VAL A 377 1.92 -2.05 8.26
C VAL A 377 2.82 -1.36 7.26
N ARG A 378 3.20 -2.05 6.18
CA ARG A 378 4.10 -1.50 5.17
C ARG A 378 3.82 -2.10 3.79
N PRO A 379 4.10 -1.35 2.72
CA PRO A 379 4.18 -1.91 1.38
C PRO A 379 5.20 -3.06 1.29
N VAL A 380 4.93 -3.99 0.38
CA VAL A 380 5.82 -5.10 0.05
C VAL A 380 7.16 -4.54 -0.47
N ARG A 381 8.28 -5.05 0.03
CA ARG A 381 9.56 -4.88 -0.68
C ARG A 381 9.83 -6.17 -1.43
N ASN A 382 9.87 -6.05 -2.73
CA ASN A 382 10.17 -7.16 -3.62
C ASN A 382 11.66 -7.49 -3.57
N ILE A 383 11.99 -8.78 -3.45
CA ILE A 383 13.36 -9.28 -3.54
C ILE A 383 13.66 -9.60 -5.01
N ALA A 384 14.30 -8.67 -5.72
CA ALA A 384 14.69 -8.79 -7.12
C ALA A 384 16.23 -8.78 -7.33
N SER A 385 16.99 -8.59 -6.25
CA SER A 385 18.46 -8.55 -6.26
C SER A 385 19.03 -9.26 -5.04
N TYR A 386 20.37 -9.46 -5.03
CA TYR A 386 21.10 -9.94 -3.86
C TYR A 386 20.61 -9.22 -2.60
N SER A 387 20.13 -10.00 -1.64
CA SER A 387 19.54 -9.50 -0.40
C SER A 387 20.03 -10.36 0.74
N SER A 388 20.41 -9.73 1.84
CA SER A 388 20.91 -10.44 3.00
C SER A 388 20.46 -9.82 4.30
N ILE A 389 20.13 -10.66 5.27
CA ILE A 389 19.46 -10.23 6.50
C ILE A 389 19.90 -11.08 7.70
N GLN A 390 20.03 -10.42 8.84
CA GLN A 390 20.28 -11.05 10.13
C GLN A 390 18.96 -11.36 10.84
N PRO A 391 18.90 -12.44 11.64
CA PRO A 391 17.82 -12.64 12.59
C PRO A 391 17.54 -11.40 13.43
N GLY A 392 16.26 -11.08 13.61
CA GLY A 392 15.81 -9.93 14.40
C GLY A 392 15.54 -8.66 13.60
N ARG A 393 16.04 -8.55 12.37
CA ARG A 393 15.74 -7.40 11.50
C ARG A 393 14.45 -7.68 10.74
N ALA A 394 13.47 -6.80 10.87
CA ALA A 394 12.16 -6.92 10.20
C ALA A 394 11.73 -5.63 9.46
N SER A 395 12.60 -4.61 9.41
CA SER A 395 12.31 -3.30 8.81
C SER A 395 12.63 -3.20 7.31
N GLU A 396 13.31 -4.19 6.73
CA GLU A 396 13.94 -4.05 5.41
C GLU A 396 13.27 -4.85 4.29
N GLY A 397 12.00 -5.25 4.42
CA GLY A 397 11.34 -5.97 3.34
C GLY A 397 11.17 -7.46 3.52
N ILE A 398 12.01 -8.06 4.37
CA ILE A 398 11.92 -9.44 4.80
C ILE A 398 11.43 -9.43 6.24
N GLY A 399 10.30 -10.09 6.50
CA GLY A 399 9.81 -10.23 7.86
C GLY A 399 10.48 -11.41 8.54
N TRP A 400 11.01 -11.17 9.73
CA TRP A 400 11.61 -12.20 10.57
C TRP A 400 10.70 -12.52 11.76
N PHE A 401 10.51 -13.80 12.08
CA PHE A 401 9.84 -14.25 13.30
C PHE A 401 10.63 -15.39 13.95
N GLY A 402 10.60 -15.44 15.28
CA GLY A 402 11.24 -16.49 16.06
C GLY A 402 10.34 -16.99 17.18
N LYS A 403 10.16 -18.31 17.26
CA LYS A 403 9.44 -19.01 18.33
C LYS A 403 10.42 -19.90 19.09
N LEU A 404 10.48 -19.75 20.41
CA LEU A 404 11.53 -20.34 21.25
C LEU A 404 12.94 -20.00 20.71
N THR A 405 13.20 -18.71 20.60
CA THR A 405 14.47 -18.16 20.07
C THR A 405 14.91 -16.96 20.91
N SER A 406 16.20 -16.64 20.89
CA SER A 406 16.73 -15.40 21.46
C SER A 406 17.69 -14.72 20.50
N LEU A 407 17.79 -13.39 20.63
CA LEU A 407 18.71 -12.55 19.87
C LEU A 407 19.74 -11.98 20.83
N SER A 408 21.01 -12.14 20.52
CA SER A 408 22.11 -11.56 21.31
C SER A 408 23.33 -11.29 20.45
N PRO A 409 24.14 -10.27 20.78
CA PRO A 409 25.51 -10.22 20.31
C PRO A 409 26.35 -11.27 21.06
N ASP A 410 26.97 -12.19 20.34
CA ASP A 410 27.96 -13.15 20.86
C ASP A 410 29.01 -13.43 19.76
N TYR A 411 30.21 -12.88 19.95
CA TYR A 411 31.31 -12.99 18.98
C TYR A 411 31.91 -14.40 18.89
N ASN A 412 31.66 -15.29 19.87
CA ASN A 412 32.13 -16.67 19.81
C ASN A 412 31.19 -17.56 18.99
N LEU A 413 29.91 -17.20 18.93
CA LEU A 413 28.84 -17.94 18.25
C LEU A 413 28.32 -17.24 17.00
N SER A 414 28.98 -16.15 16.60
CA SER A 414 28.64 -15.36 15.43
C SER A 414 29.79 -15.26 14.46
N TYR A 415 29.46 -15.43 13.19
CA TYR A 415 30.38 -15.19 12.10
C TYR A 415 30.20 -13.84 11.40
N VAL A 416 29.40 -12.94 11.97
CA VAL A 416 29.18 -11.60 11.43
C VAL A 416 29.76 -10.54 12.36
N TRP A 417 30.26 -9.45 11.79
CA TRP A 417 31.06 -8.43 12.49
C TRP A 417 30.39 -7.75 13.68
N ASN A 418 29.06 -7.67 13.69
CA ASN A 418 28.31 -7.10 14.82
C ASN A 418 27.98 -8.13 15.91
N GLY A 419 28.49 -9.37 15.79
CA GLY A 419 28.26 -10.44 16.74
C GLY A 419 26.85 -10.99 16.74
N GLN A 420 25.98 -10.61 15.79
CA GLN A 420 24.56 -11.00 15.85
C GLN A 420 24.37 -12.52 15.81
N VAL A 421 23.64 -13.05 16.80
CA VAL A 421 23.26 -14.45 16.89
C VAL A 421 21.76 -14.57 17.04
N GLY A 422 21.12 -15.25 16.10
CA GLY A 422 19.79 -15.80 16.27
C GLY A 422 19.88 -17.21 16.83
N LYS A 423 19.81 -17.33 18.15
CA LYS A 423 19.80 -18.63 18.84
C LYS A 423 18.43 -19.29 18.68
N ILE A 424 18.42 -20.57 18.32
CA ILE A 424 17.20 -21.40 18.22
C ILE A 424 17.33 -22.52 19.26
N TYR A 425 16.45 -22.50 20.27
CA TYR A 425 16.41 -23.56 21.28
C TYR A 425 15.84 -24.87 20.69
N PRO A 426 16.07 -26.04 21.32
CA PRO A 426 15.44 -27.29 20.89
C PRO A 426 13.92 -27.13 20.72
N GLY A 427 13.40 -27.58 19.57
CA GLY A 427 11.99 -27.41 19.17
C GLY A 427 11.62 -26.00 18.67
N GLY A 428 12.54 -25.03 18.74
CA GLY A 428 12.34 -23.67 18.26
C GLY A 428 12.42 -23.53 16.75
N VAL A 429 11.94 -22.39 16.24
CA VAL A 429 11.95 -22.07 14.81
C VAL A 429 12.25 -20.59 14.59
N GLN A 430 13.06 -20.30 13.56
CA GLN A 430 13.17 -18.97 12.97
C GLN A 430 12.66 -19.00 11.54
N SER A 431 11.90 -17.98 11.16
CA SER A 431 11.33 -17.85 9.82
C SER A 431 11.58 -16.49 9.21
N PHE A 432 11.67 -16.47 7.88
CA PHE A 432 11.86 -15.31 7.04
C PHE A 432 10.83 -15.35 5.92
N SER A 433 9.95 -14.35 5.89
CA SER A 433 8.87 -14.26 4.89
C SER A 433 9.01 -12.99 4.05
N PHE A 434 8.86 -13.14 2.74
CA PHE A 434 9.07 -12.07 1.76
C PHE A 434 8.39 -12.38 0.44
N PHE A 435 8.30 -11.38 -0.43
CA PHE A 435 7.89 -11.55 -1.82
C PHE A 435 9.13 -11.64 -2.71
N LEU A 436 9.30 -12.77 -3.39
CA LEU A 436 10.34 -12.96 -4.40
C LEU A 436 9.85 -12.39 -5.73
N ASP A 437 10.62 -11.49 -6.33
CA ASP A 437 10.33 -10.90 -7.64
C ASP A 437 11.36 -11.35 -8.67
N ALA A 438 11.48 -12.66 -8.79
CA ALA A 438 12.32 -13.37 -9.75
C ALA A 438 11.77 -14.79 -9.97
N ASP A 439 12.06 -15.37 -11.13
CA ASP A 439 11.65 -16.74 -11.45
C ASP A 439 12.48 -17.81 -10.71
N ALA A 440 13.66 -17.44 -10.22
CA ALA A 440 14.56 -18.32 -9.50
C ALA A 440 15.42 -17.53 -8.51
N ALA A 441 15.71 -18.12 -7.35
CA ALA A 441 16.70 -17.59 -6.42
C ALA A 441 17.39 -18.69 -5.64
N ASP A 442 18.68 -18.54 -5.39
CA ASP A 442 19.39 -19.38 -4.45
C ASP A 442 19.35 -18.78 -3.04
N VAL A 443 19.24 -19.68 -2.07
CA VAL A 443 19.21 -19.33 -0.66
C VAL A 443 20.47 -19.84 0.00
N PHE A 444 21.10 -19.01 0.83
CA PHE A 444 22.25 -19.38 1.63
C PHE A 444 22.08 -18.98 3.09
N PHE A 445 22.73 -19.73 3.97
CA PHE A 445 22.82 -19.42 5.40
C PHE A 445 24.26 -19.30 5.86
N THR A 446 24.48 -18.44 6.85
CA THR A 446 25.69 -18.40 7.67
C THR A 446 25.31 -18.68 9.12
N GLY A 447 25.99 -19.63 9.75
CA GLY A 447 25.72 -20.09 11.10
C GLY A 447 26.04 -21.57 11.32
N ILE A 448 25.67 -22.06 12.50
CA ILE A 448 25.78 -23.44 12.94
C ILE A 448 24.36 -23.96 13.09
N ILE A 449 23.87 -24.71 12.09
CA ILE A 449 22.48 -25.19 12.04
C ILE A 449 22.41 -26.70 11.75
N THR A 450 23.46 -27.43 12.11
CA THR A 450 23.51 -28.90 12.15
C THR A 450 22.28 -29.50 12.83
N GLY A 451 21.73 -30.59 12.29
CA GLY A 451 20.58 -31.28 12.87
C GLY A 451 19.25 -30.51 12.82
N CYS A 452 19.13 -29.45 12.02
CA CYS A 452 17.89 -28.69 11.84
C CYS A 452 17.09 -29.15 10.63
N LYS A 453 15.75 -29.05 10.71
CA LYS A 453 14.87 -29.08 9.53
C LYS A 453 14.90 -27.69 8.87
N ILE A 454 15.45 -27.62 7.67
CA ILE A 454 15.37 -26.43 6.80
C ILE A 454 14.17 -26.62 5.88
N SER A 455 13.38 -25.59 5.69
CA SER A 455 12.27 -25.58 4.74
C SER A 455 12.25 -24.29 3.92
N LEU A 456 12.27 -24.45 2.60
CA LEU A 456 11.97 -23.41 1.62
C LEU A 456 10.58 -23.64 1.00
N SER A 457 10.13 -24.90 1.00
CA SER A 457 8.78 -25.34 0.66
C SER A 457 8.41 -26.56 1.52
N ASP A 458 7.18 -26.59 2.01
CA ASP A 458 6.63 -27.65 2.86
C ASP A 458 5.22 -27.99 2.34
N PRO A 459 5.14 -28.59 1.14
CA PRO A 459 3.89 -28.82 0.42
C PRO A 459 3.05 -29.89 1.14
N VAL A 460 1.73 -29.74 1.08
CA VAL A 460 0.79 -30.79 1.50
C VAL A 460 0.45 -31.66 0.30
N GLU A 461 0.60 -32.97 0.44
CA GLU A 461 0.26 -33.94 -0.59
C GLU A 461 -1.25 -34.03 -0.84
N SER A 462 -1.64 -34.12 -2.11
CA SER A 462 -3.04 -34.29 -2.50
C SER A 462 -3.49 -35.72 -2.22
N VAL A 463 -4.80 -35.97 -2.25
CA VAL A 463 -5.33 -37.33 -2.08
C VAL A 463 -4.84 -38.30 -3.16
N ASP A 464 -4.54 -37.77 -4.35
CA ASP A 464 -4.01 -38.52 -5.50
C ASP A 464 -2.48 -38.67 -5.51
N GLY A 465 -1.78 -38.23 -4.45
CA GLY A 465 -0.32 -38.35 -4.32
C GLY A 465 0.48 -37.28 -5.07
N TYR A 466 -0.15 -36.16 -5.46
CA TYR A 466 0.56 -35.04 -6.09
C TYR A 466 1.08 -34.04 -5.06
N LEU A 467 2.30 -33.55 -5.25
CA LEU A 467 2.90 -32.49 -4.43
C LEU A 467 2.88 -31.14 -5.17
N PRO A 468 2.27 -30.07 -4.61
CA PRO A 468 2.21 -28.74 -5.22
C PRO A 468 3.52 -27.93 -5.04
N VAL A 469 4.65 -28.51 -5.44
CA VAL A 469 5.95 -27.82 -5.45
C VAL A 469 5.99 -26.83 -6.62
N ASN A 470 6.58 -25.65 -6.42
CA ASN A 470 6.81 -24.71 -7.51
C ASN A 470 7.84 -25.30 -8.47
N ILE A 471 7.54 -25.30 -9.76
CA ILE A 471 8.41 -25.81 -10.83
C ILE A 471 8.55 -24.76 -11.92
N MET A 472 9.66 -24.81 -12.66
CA MET A 472 9.84 -23.95 -13.82
C MET A 472 8.77 -24.30 -14.87
N PRO A 473 7.96 -23.34 -15.35
CA PRO A 473 6.79 -23.63 -16.19
C PRO A 473 7.15 -24.02 -17.63
N LEU A 474 8.37 -23.71 -18.09
CA LEU A 474 8.85 -24.06 -19.43
C LEU A 474 9.04 -25.58 -19.56
N LYS A 475 8.13 -26.24 -20.28
CA LYS A 475 8.19 -27.70 -20.50
C LYS A 475 9.43 -28.17 -21.26
N SER A 476 9.97 -27.34 -22.15
CA SER A 476 11.16 -27.62 -22.94
C SER A 476 12.44 -27.10 -22.29
N PHE A 477 12.44 -26.85 -20.97
CA PHE A 477 13.63 -26.41 -20.26
C PHE A 477 14.65 -27.55 -20.19
N PRO A 478 15.96 -27.29 -20.37
CA PRO A 478 16.98 -28.35 -20.40
C PRO A 478 17.17 -29.08 -19.06
N LYS A 479 16.56 -28.59 -17.98
CA LYS A 479 16.71 -29.08 -16.60
C LYS A 479 15.34 -29.05 -15.90
N GLU A 480 14.99 -30.08 -15.14
CA GLU A 480 13.83 -30.00 -14.25
C GLU A 480 14.21 -29.20 -13.00
N ILE A 481 13.64 -28.00 -12.87
CA ILE A 481 13.87 -27.09 -11.74
C ILE A 481 12.61 -27.05 -10.90
N SER A 482 12.74 -27.33 -9.62
CA SER A 482 11.70 -27.34 -8.59
C SER A 482 12.15 -26.66 -7.30
N GLU A 483 11.24 -26.03 -6.59
CA GLU A 483 11.57 -25.40 -5.31
C GLU A 483 12.01 -26.46 -4.29
N THR A 484 13.06 -26.15 -3.53
CA THR A 484 13.65 -27.10 -2.59
C THR A 484 12.67 -27.39 -1.45
N MET A 485 12.27 -28.65 -1.35
CA MET A 485 11.43 -29.13 -0.25
C MET A 485 12.22 -29.22 1.05
N SER A 486 11.48 -29.34 2.16
CA SER A 486 12.05 -29.53 3.48
C SER A 486 13.02 -30.71 3.57
N TYR A 487 14.14 -30.52 4.28
CA TYR A 487 15.10 -31.58 4.59
C TYR A 487 15.79 -31.32 5.93
N THR A 488 16.37 -32.37 6.52
CA THR A 488 17.16 -32.26 7.75
C THR A 488 18.65 -32.20 7.40
N THR A 489 19.35 -31.22 7.94
CA THR A 489 20.80 -31.08 7.78
C THR A 489 21.54 -32.13 8.63
N GLN A 490 22.53 -32.84 8.10
CA GLN A 490 23.38 -33.72 8.94
C GLN A 490 24.48 -32.91 9.61
N LEU A 491 25.42 -32.35 8.84
CA LEU A 491 26.53 -31.52 9.33
C LEU A 491 26.56 -30.20 8.57
N ARG A 492 26.16 -29.10 9.22
CA ARG A 492 26.16 -27.77 8.61
C ARG A 492 26.73 -26.73 9.57
N ASN A 493 28.04 -26.51 9.42
CA ASN A 493 28.73 -25.33 9.93
C ASN A 493 29.27 -24.56 8.74
N SER A 494 28.92 -23.28 8.66
CA SER A 494 29.33 -22.45 7.55
C SER A 494 30.76 -21.92 7.70
N ASP A 495 31.43 -22.11 8.85
CA ASP A 495 32.77 -21.58 9.16
C ASP A 495 32.92 -20.12 8.70
N GLY A 496 31.91 -19.32 9.09
CA GLY A 496 31.76 -17.92 8.73
C GLY A 496 31.55 -17.53 7.28
N ARG A 497 31.27 -18.50 6.42
CA ARG A 497 30.98 -18.30 5.01
C ARG A 497 29.50 -18.53 4.72
N LYS A 498 29.06 -18.32 3.48
CA LYS A 498 27.67 -18.61 3.07
C LYS A 498 27.57 -20.08 2.64
N SER A 499 26.61 -20.83 3.16
CA SER A 499 26.36 -22.24 2.80
C SER A 499 25.03 -22.40 2.06
N TRP A 500 25.00 -23.12 0.94
CA TRP A 500 23.78 -23.23 0.12
C TRP A 500 22.69 -24.00 0.85
N ALA A 501 21.50 -23.41 0.99
CA ALA A 501 20.38 -23.96 1.73
C ALA A 501 19.27 -24.52 0.83
N GLY A 502 19.21 -24.09 -0.42
CA GLY A 502 18.19 -24.53 -1.35
C GLY A 502 17.93 -23.50 -2.44
N ALA A 503 16.99 -23.83 -3.31
CA ALA A 503 16.53 -23.03 -4.42
C ALA A 503 15.04 -22.69 -4.27
N LEU A 504 14.69 -21.43 -4.54
CA LEU A 504 13.33 -20.94 -4.68
C LEU A 504 12.97 -20.86 -6.15
N VAL A 505 11.74 -21.22 -6.49
CA VAL A 505 11.25 -21.21 -7.88
C VAL A 505 9.95 -20.43 -7.96
N GLY A 506 9.89 -19.51 -8.92
CA GLY A 506 8.73 -18.69 -9.23
C GLY A 506 8.57 -17.45 -8.37
N ARG A 507 8.13 -16.37 -9.02
CA ARG A 507 7.72 -15.12 -8.37
C ARG A 507 6.58 -15.39 -7.39
N GLY A 508 6.62 -14.75 -6.22
CA GLY A 508 5.53 -14.79 -5.26
C GLY A 508 5.98 -14.82 -3.81
N TRP A 509 5.01 -15.08 -2.93
CA TRP A 509 5.23 -15.18 -1.50
C TRP A 509 6.04 -16.41 -1.11
N LYS A 510 7.12 -16.20 -0.36
CA LYS A 510 8.05 -17.23 0.12
C LYS A 510 8.17 -17.16 1.63
N THR A 511 8.28 -18.31 2.27
CA THR A 511 8.66 -18.40 3.69
C THR A 511 9.75 -19.45 3.81
N ILE A 512 10.90 -19.02 4.31
CA ILE A 512 12.03 -19.89 4.63
C ILE A 512 12.06 -20.04 6.15
N TYR A 513 12.17 -21.25 6.66
CA TYR A 513 12.36 -21.44 8.10
C TYR A 513 13.40 -22.51 8.44
N VAL A 514 14.02 -22.32 9.60
CA VAL A 514 14.96 -23.23 10.24
C VAL A 514 14.34 -23.67 11.55
N ASN A 515 13.97 -24.93 11.65
CA ASN A 515 13.43 -25.55 12.86
C ASN A 515 14.51 -26.43 13.51
N ASN A 516 14.78 -26.20 14.79
CA ASN A 516 15.77 -26.95 15.53
C ASN A 516 15.18 -28.28 16.02
N THR A 517 15.51 -29.35 15.30
CA THR A 517 15.14 -30.73 15.64
C THR A 517 16.20 -31.45 16.48
N SER A 518 17.29 -30.78 16.84
CA SER A 518 18.37 -31.34 17.64
C SER A 518 18.12 -31.16 19.15
N SER A 519 18.93 -31.82 19.98
CA SER A 519 18.87 -31.71 21.44
C SER A 519 19.55 -30.44 21.99
N GLU A 520 20.35 -29.76 21.18
CA GLU A 520 21.15 -28.61 21.57
C GLU A 520 20.68 -27.33 20.90
N ALA A 521 21.06 -26.17 21.43
CA ALA A 521 20.78 -24.93 20.75
C ALA A 521 21.66 -24.75 19.49
N VAL A 522 21.07 -24.19 18.44
CA VAL A 522 21.75 -23.87 17.18
C VAL A 522 21.74 -22.37 16.93
N TYR A 523 22.56 -21.92 15.99
CA TYR A 523 22.87 -20.50 15.79
C TYR A 523 22.77 -20.13 14.32
N LEU A 524 21.77 -19.32 13.97
CA LEU A 524 21.69 -18.69 12.66
C LEU A 524 22.22 -17.26 12.78
N ASN A 525 23.15 -16.86 11.91
CA ASN A 525 23.70 -15.50 11.91
C ASN A 525 23.21 -14.68 10.71
N TYR A 526 23.03 -15.31 9.55
CA TYR A 526 22.71 -14.62 8.30
C TYR A 526 21.87 -15.48 7.35
N LEU A 527 20.87 -14.87 6.71
CA LEU A 527 20.16 -15.38 5.53
C LEU A 527 20.59 -14.54 4.32
N ILE A 528 20.85 -15.19 3.20
CA ILE A 528 21.18 -14.56 1.92
C ILE A 528 20.28 -15.15 0.84
N ILE A 529 19.72 -14.29 0.01
CA ILE A 529 18.86 -14.62 -1.13
C ILE A 529 19.48 -14.00 -2.38
N GLU A 530 19.75 -14.83 -3.38
CA GLU A 530 20.41 -14.45 -4.62
C GLU A 530 19.50 -14.80 -5.81
N PRO A 531 18.61 -13.88 -6.22
CA PRO A 531 17.87 -14.01 -7.47
C PRO A 531 18.83 -14.26 -8.64
N CYS A 532 18.52 -15.23 -9.48
CA CYS A 532 19.36 -15.64 -10.61
C CYS A 532 18.52 -16.06 -11.81
N ALA A 533 19.17 -16.23 -12.96
CA ALA A 533 18.53 -16.87 -14.10
C ALA A 533 18.22 -18.34 -13.77
N PRO A 534 17.07 -18.90 -14.20
CA PRO A 534 16.75 -20.31 -13.95
C PRO A 534 17.85 -21.28 -14.40
N ASP A 535 18.57 -20.99 -15.49
CA ASP A 535 19.70 -21.81 -15.95
C ASP A 535 20.89 -21.85 -14.99
N SER A 536 21.01 -20.83 -14.14
CA SER A 536 22.08 -20.68 -13.16
C SER A 536 21.72 -21.25 -11.78
N ILE A 537 20.47 -21.71 -11.59
CA ILE A 537 20.01 -22.20 -10.29
C ILE A 537 20.76 -23.45 -9.86
N ASN A 538 20.97 -23.58 -8.55
CA ASN A 538 21.82 -24.62 -8.00
C ASN A 538 21.14 -25.98 -7.79
N GLN A 539 20.20 -26.35 -8.67
CA GLN A 539 19.45 -27.60 -8.56
C GLN A 539 19.76 -28.55 -9.71
N VAL A 540 20.76 -29.41 -9.54
CA VAL A 540 20.96 -30.58 -10.40
C VAL A 540 21.45 -31.75 -9.54
N ASN A 541 20.68 -32.84 -9.57
CA ASN A 541 21.02 -34.21 -9.15
C ASN A 541 21.82 -34.34 -7.82
N GLY A 542 21.20 -33.97 -6.70
CA GLY A 542 21.78 -34.22 -5.36
C GLY A 542 23.15 -33.55 -5.11
N GLY A 543 23.49 -32.50 -5.88
CA GLY A 543 24.78 -31.80 -5.76
C GLY A 543 25.94 -32.47 -6.49
N GLN A 544 25.71 -33.54 -7.26
CA GLN A 544 26.78 -34.22 -8.03
C GLN A 544 27.28 -33.39 -9.22
N VAL A 545 26.41 -32.56 -9.80
CA VAL A 545 26.77 -31.65 -10.91
C VAL A 545 26.34 -30.25 -10.52
N VAL A 546 27.28 -29.32 -10.50
CA VAL A 546 27.06 -27.95 -10.04
C VAL A 546 27.49 -26.97 -11.12
N PRO A 547 26.68 -25.95 -11.48
CA PRO A 547 27.15 -24.88 -12.34
C PRO A 547 28.34 -24.17 -11.71
N GLY A 548 29.39 -24.00 -12.50
CA GLY A 548 30.61 -23.30 -12.09
C GLY A 548 30.68 -21.90 -12.66
N GLU A 549 31.46 -21.06 -11.98
CA GLU A 549 31.91 -19.76 -12.46
C GLU A 549 33.44 -19.78 -12.56
N LYS A 550 34.00 -19.00 -13.48
CA LYS A 550 35.44 -18.75 -13.50
C LYS A 550 35.71 -17.42 -12.79
N GLN A 551 36.57 -17.44 -11.80
CA GLN A 551 37.13 -16.23 -11.21
C GLN A 551 38.41 -15.84 -11.92
N VAL A 552 38.56 -14.54 -12.15
CA VAL A 552 39.78 -13.95 -12.71
C VAL A 552 40.24 -12.81 -11.82
N TYR A 553 41.48 -12.89 -11.32
CA TYR A 553 42.16 -11.78 -10.66
C TYR A 553 43.28 -11.25 -11.55
N LEU A 554 43.45 -9.94 -11.55
CA LEU A 554 44.49 -9.26 -12.30
C LEU A 554 45.41 -8.53 -11.34
N TYR A 555 46.67 -8.96 -11.30
CA TYR A 555 47.75 -8.28 -10.59
C TYR A 555 48.62 -7.54 -11.60
N LYS A 556 48.94 -6.27 -11.31
CA LYS A 556 49.81 -5.42 -12.14
C LYS A 556 50.91 -4.85 -11.28
N PHE A 557 52.14 -4.84 -11.79
CA PHE A 557 53.27 -4.25 -11.10
C PHE A 557 54.35 -3.76 -12.07
N PRO A 558 54.95 -2.58 -11.87
CA PRO A 558 54.50 -1.53 -10.97
C PRO A 558 53.17 -0.94 -11.48
N PHE A 559 52.35 -0.40 -10.56
CA PHE A 559 51.07 0.22 -10.90
C PHE A 559 50.86 1.51 -10.10
N ASN A 560 50.12 2.45 -10.68
CA ASN A 560 49.60 3.60 -9.96
C ASN A 560 48.20 3.25 -9.45
N GLY A 561 48.01 3.37 -8.13
CA GLY A 561 46.76 3.00 -7.45
C GLY A 561 46.08 4.21 -6.81
N ILE A 562 44.92 3.97 -6.19
CA ILE A 562 44.20 5.00 -5.41
C ILE A 562 45.07 5.54 -4.26
N SER A 563 45.90 4.69 -3.66
CA SER A 563 46.82 5.05 -2.57
C SER A 563 48.14 5.69 -3.04
N ASN A 564 48.45 5.65 -4.34
CA ASN A 564 49.61 6.33 -4.93
C ASN A 564 49.25 6.86 -6.33
N PRO A 565 48.41 7.91 -6.39
CA PRO A 565 47.90 8.43 -7.64
C PRO A 565 49.02 9.22 -8.36
N SER A 566 49.30 8.84 -9.60
CA SER A 566 50.23 9.54 -10.48
C SER A 566 49.75 9.43 -11.92
N THR A 567 49.90 10.51 -12.69
CA THR A 567 49.64 10.54 -14.14
C THR A 567 50.84 10.03 -14.95
N ASN A 568 52.01 9.90 -14.32
CA ASN A 568 53.22 9.42 -14.97
C ASN A 568 53.28 7.89 -14.90
N LEU A 569 53.71 7.26 -15.99
CA LEU A 569 53.98 5.82 -16.01
C LEU A 569 55.05 5.49 -14.96
N PRO A 570 54.80 4.56 -14.01
CA PRO A 570 55.78 4.21 -12.99
C PRO A 570 57.01 3.56 -13.64
N ALA A 571 58.21 3.81 -13.11
CA ALA A 571 59.42 3.22 -13.66
C ALA A 571 59.40 1.68 -13.54
N PRO A 572 59.89 0.91 -14.55
CA PRO A 572 59.98 -0.54 -14.48
C PRO A 572 60.71 -1.00 -13.22
N ALA A 573 60.23 -2.07 -12.58
CA ALA A 573 60.78 -2.56 -11.32
C ALA A 573 60.77 -4.09 -11.25
N PRO A 574 61.69 -4.73 -10.48
CA PRO A 574 61.63 -6.17 -10.21
C PRO A 574 60.30 -6.56 -9.56
N ILE A 575 59.75 -7.73 -9.90
CA ILE A 575 58.56 -8.24 -9.20
C ILE A 575 58.92 -8.42 -7.72
N PRO A 576 58.01 -8.09 -6.78
CA PRO A 576 58.26 -8.33 -5.37
C PRO A 576 58.60 -9.80 -5.10
N SER A 577 59.49 -10.04 -4.14
CA SER A 577 59.88 -11.39 -3.71
C SER A 577 58.72 -12.21 -3.16
N SER A 578 57.64 -11.55 -2.74
CA SER A 578 56.36 -12.17 -2.40
C SER A 578 55.20 -11.30 -2.89
N VAL A 579 54.26 -11.93 -3.61
CA VAL A 579 53.02 -11.31 -4.08
C VAL A 579 51.85 -12.00 -3.40
N THR A 580 51.09 -11.25 -2.61
CA THR A 580 49.90 -11.76 -1.93
C THR A 580 48.64 -11.44 -2.73
N ILE A 581 47.82 -12.46 -3.00
CA ILE A 581 46.55 -12.34 -3.69
C ILE A 581 45.41 -12.93 -2.84
N PRO A 582 44.16 -12.46 -2.98
CA PRO A 582 43.02 -13.11 -2.37
C PRO A 582 42.95 -14.59 -2.79
N LEU A 583 42.62 -15.47 -1.85
CA LEU A 583 42.42 -16.89 -2.17
C LEU A 583 41.20 -17.01 -3.12
N PRO A 584 41.35 -17.54 -4.36
CA PRO A 584 40.19 -17.74 -5.23
C PRO A 584 39.18 -18.70 -4.59
N LYS A 585 37.87 -18.49 -4.80
CA LYS A 585 36.80 -19.29 -4.16
C LYS A 585 36.98 -20.79 -4.43
N GLY A 586 37.34 -21.16 -5.65
CA GLY A 586 37.51 -22.55 -6.06
C GLY A 586 38.69 -23.23 -5.38
N MET A 587 39.64 -22.45 -4.87
CA MET A 587 40.77 -22.94 -4.09
C MET A 587 40.41 -23.17 -2.60
N PHE A 588 39.20 -22.79 -2.16
CA PHE A 588 38.70 -23.21 -0.86
C PHE A 588 38.22 -24.67 -0.91
N ARG A 589 38.37 -25.35 0.22
CA ARG A 589 37.87 -26.72 0.48
C ARG A 589 36.34 -26.76 0.32
N GLN A 590 35.77 -27.82 -0.24
CA GLN A 590 34.35 -27.84 -0.62
C GLN A 590 33.46 -28.79 0.18
N SER A 591 34.00 -29.92 0.67
CA SER A 591 33.15 -31.02 1.15
C SER A 591 33.66 -31.79 2.38
N GLN A 592 34.96 -31.78 2.72
CA GLN A 592 35.52 -32.75 3.69
C GLN A 592 36.35 -32.13 4.84
N GLU A 593 36.73 -32.98 5.81
CA GLU A 593 37.53 -32.63 7.00
C GLU A 593 38.92 -32.06 6.66
N TRP A 594 39.58 -31.50 7.67
CA TRP A 594 40.74 -30.61 7.51
C TRP A 594 41.96 -31.19 6.78
N ASN A 595 42.04 -32.51 6.61
CA ASN A 595 43.19 -33.20 6.04
C ASN A 595 42.98 -33.70 4.59
N MET A 596 41.86 -33.37 3.92
CA MET A 596 41.54 -33.85 2.57
C MET A 596 41.51 -32.69 1.55
N TYR A 597 42.56 -32.58 0.73
CA TYR A 597 42.85 -31.44 -0.17
C TYR A 597 42.57 -31.71 -1.65
N TYR A 598 42.02 -32.88 -1.99
CA TYR A 598 41.73 -33.27 -3.38
C TYR A 598 40.47 -32.60 -3.95
N ASP A 599 39.69 -31.88 -3.14
CA ASP A 599 38.41 -31.27 -3.52
C ASP A 599 38.49 -29.76 -3.85
N SER A 600 39.69 -29.17 -3.77
CA SER A 600 39.95 -27.82 -4.30
C SER A 600 40.16 -27.86 -5.82
N PHE A 601 39.73 -26.80 -6.51
CA PHE A 601 39.99 -26.62 -7.93
C PHE A 601 41.47 -26.32 -8.21
N VAL A 602 41.79 -26.29 -9.49
CA VAL A 602 43.09 -25.84 -9.99
C VAL A 602 43.03 -24.34 -10.24
N MET A 603 44.13 -23.65 -9.93
CA MET A 603 44.34 -22.25 -10.23
C MET A 603 45.42 -22.13 -11.31
N ASP A 604 45.09 -21.48 -12.41
CA ASP A 604 46.02 -21.19 -13.49
C ASP A 604 46.55 -19.76 -13.34
N ILE A 605 47.85 -19.59 -13.54
CA ILE A 605 48.54 -18.30 -13.47
C ILE A 605 49.21 -18.04 -14.81
N THR A 606 48.86 -16.92 -15.45
CA THR A 606 49.56 -16.40 -16.62
C THR A 606 50.31 -15.13 -16.26
N ILE A 607 51.63 -15.16 -16.34
CA ILE A 607 52.52 -14.01 -16.11
C ILE A 607 53.00 -13.49 -17.46
N LYS A 608 52.83 -12.19 -17.68
CA LYS A 608 53.38 -11.44 -18.81
C LYS A 608 54.41 -10.44 -18.28
N SER A 609 55.57 -10.41 -18.92
CA SER A 609 56.61 -9.41 -18.67
C SER A 609 56.83 -8.54 -19.90
N ASP A 610 56.88 -7.22 -19.68
CA ASP A 610 57.30 -6.22 -20.66
C ASP A 610 58.59 -5.55 -20.16
N LEU A 611 59.72 -6.02 -20.68
CA LEU A 611 61.06 -5.76 -20.17
C LEU A 611 61.69 -4.53 -20.82
N THR A 612 62.33 -3.71 -20.00
CA THR A 612 63.32 -2.73 -20.48
C THR A 612 64.64 -3.47 -20.75
N GLY A 613 64.92 -3.78 -22.02
CA GLY A 613 66.21 -4.37 -22.44
C GLY A 613 66.32 -5.91 -22.32
N GLY A 614 65.21 -6.64 -22.26
CA GLY A 614 65.16 -8.11 -22.31
C GLY A 614 64.03 -8.64 -23.22
N SER A 615 63.86 -9.95 -23.34
CA SER A 615 62.83 -10.56 -24.19
C SER A 615 61.49 -10.69 -23.46
N ASN A 616 60.45 -10.00 -23.95
CA ASN A 616 59.10 -10.10 -23.42
C ASN A 616 58.62 -11.56 -23.39
N GLY A 617 58.06 -11.96 -22.26
CA GLY A 617 57.77 -13.35 -21.96
C GLY A 617 56.33 -13.57 -21.52
N ILE A 618 55.73 -14.66 -21.97
CA ILE A 618 54.48 -15.21 -21.45
C ILE A 618 54.82 -16.54 -20.78
N TYR A 619 54.46 -16.66 -19.51
CA TYR A 619 54.68 -17.84 -18.69
C TYR A 619 53.35 -18.31 -18.13
N LYS A 620 53.07 -19.61 -18.23
CA LYS A 620 51.83 -20.20 -17.72
C LYS A 620 52.15 -21.31 -16.72
N TYR A 621 51.46 -21.24 -15.59
CA TYR A 621 51.56 -22.20 -14.49
C TYR A 621 50.17 -22.68 -14.12
N SER A 622 50.11 -23.91 -13.64
CA SER A 622 48.91 -24.51 -13.07
C SER A 622 49.22 -24.95 -11.65
N CYS A 623 48.36 -24.61 -10.70
CA CYS A 623 48.64 -24.72 -9.27
C CYS A 623 47.52 -25.47 -8.54
N CYS A 624 47.90 -26.37 -7.63
CA CYS A 624 46.97 -27.02 -6.70
C CYS A 624 47.60 -27.10 -5.30
N PHE A 625 46.78 -27.20 -4.25
CA PHE A 625 47.28 -27.27 -2.88
C PHE A 625 47.79 -28.66 -2.49
N LYS A 626 48.76 -28.66 -1.56
CA LYS A 626 49.14 -29.79 -0.71
C LYS A 626 48.38 -29.73 0.62
N SER A 627 48.49 -30.79 1.41
CA SER A 627 47.86 -30.90 2.73
C SER A 627 48.28 -29.80 3.72
N ASP A 628 49.50 -29.27 3.60
CA ASP A 628 50.04 -28.22 4.48
C ASP A 628 49.65 -26.79 4.04
N GLY A 629 48.88 -26.65 2.95
CA GLY A 629 48.50 -25.35 2.37
C GLY A 629 49.57 -24.73 1.48
N SER A 630 50.68 -25.43 1.20
CA SER A 630 51.62 -25.03 0.14
C SER A 630 51.12 -25.45 -1.25
N LEU A 631 51.60 -24.80 -2.31
CA LEU A 631 51.21 -25.10 -3.69
C LEU A 631 52.18 -26.08 -4.36
N ASN A 632 51.63 -27.06 -5.08
CA ASN A 632 52.30 -27.65 -6.22
C ASN A 632 52.17 -26.68 -7.41
N ILE A 633 53.29 -26.33 -8.03
CA ILE A 633 53.33 -25.38 -9.13
C ILE A 633 53.86 -26.11 -10.36
N TYR A 634 52.98 -26.34 -11.33
CA TYR A 634 53.31 -27.03 -12.57
C TYR A 634 53.51 -25.99 -13.67
N LYS A 635 54.73 -25.94 -14.21
CA LYS A 635 55.02 -25.12 -15.39
C LYS A 635 54.39 -25.74 -16.63
N ILE A 636 53.52 -25.00 -17.29
CA ILE A 636 52.80 -25.43 -18.50
C ILE A 636 53.47 -24.87 -19.76
N PHE A 637 53.89 -23.61 -19.73
CA PHE A 637 54.44 -22.95 -20.92
C PHE A 637 55.39 -21.80 -20.55
N LYS A 638 56.40 -21.59 -21.40
CA LYS A 638 57.23 -20.38 -21.42
C LYS A 638 57.53 -19.98 -22.88
N SER A 639 57.36 -18.71 -23.23
CA SER A 639 57.67 -18.22 -24.58
C SER A 639 59.15 -17.94 -24.80
N VAL A 640 59.93 -17.76 -23.72
CA VAL A 640 61.37 -17.46 -23.74
C VAL A 640 62.09 -18.29 -22.67
N ALA A 641 63.40 -18.50 -22.85
CA ALA A 641 64.18 -19.43 -22.03
C ALA A 641 64.38 -18.95 -20.58
N SER A 642 64.71 -17.67 -20.41
CA SER A 642 64.77 -16.94 -19.14
C SER A 642 63.37 -16.46 -18.74
N GLY A 643 62.99 -16.60 -17.48
CA GLY A 643 61.61 -16.32 -17.09
C GLY A 643 61.36 -16.12 -15.62
N ILE A 644 60.11 -15.77 -15.33
CA ILE A 644 59.62 -15.47 -13.99
C ILE A 644 58.77 -16.63 -13.54
N GLU A 645 59.35 -17.41 -12.64
CA GLU A 645 58.76 -18.63 -12.10
C GLU A 645 58.51 -18.41 -10.61
N PRO A 646 57.26 -18.62 -10.12
CA PRO A 646 57.03 -18.70 -8.69
C PRO A 646 57.86 -19.84 -8.11
N THR A 647 58.68 -19.56 -7.09
CA THR A 647 59.54 -20.55 -6.44
C THR A 647 58.77 -21.38 -5.42
N SER A 648 57.75 -20.78 -4.81
CA SER A 648 56.80 -21.45 -3.92
C SER A 648 55.51 -20.65 -3.85
N GLY A 649 54.47 -21.28 -3.33
CA GLY A 649 53.26 -20.59 -2.93
C GLY A 649 52.70 -21.23 -1.67
N ILE A 650 52.13 -20.43 -0.79
CA ILE A 650 51.56 -20.91 0.47
C ILE A 650 50.36 -20.06 0.87
N ILE A 651 49.41 -20.68 1.56
CA ILE A 651 48.35 -19.94 2.22
C ILE A 651 48.95 -19.10 3.34
N VAL A 652 48.58 -17.83 3.37
CA VAL A 652 48.78 -16.95 4.51
C VAL A 652 47.42 -16.48 4.98
N TRP A 653 47.25 -16.35 6.28
CA TRP A 653 45.97 -15.98 6.85
C TRP A 653 46.13 -15.02 8.00
N GLU A 654 45.07 -14.28 8.23
CA GLU A 654 44.89 -13.37 9.34
C GLU A 654 43.49 -13.63 9.89
N ASP A 655 43.40 -13.92 11.18
CA ASP A 655 42.14 -13.99 11.90
C ASP A 655 41.80 -12.58 12.38
N PRO A 656 40.82 -11.92 11.77
CA PRO A 656 40.55 -10.53 12.06
C PRO A 656 39.80 -10.37 13.40
N THR A 657 39.38 -11.48 14.04
CA THR A 657 38.80 -11.49 15.39
C THR A 657 39.87 -11.46 16.47
N THR A 658 40.93 -12.25 16.30
CA THR A 658 42.01 -12.41 17.30
C THR A 658 43.26 -11.61 16.97
N GLY A 659 43.39 -11.12 15.73
CA GLY A 659 44.61 -10.54 15.18
C GLY A 659 45.70 -11.57 14.90
N ALA A 660 45.43 -12.87 15.10
CA ALA A 660 46.41 -13.92 14.86
C ALA A 660 46.72 -14.03 13.36
N THR A 661 48.00 -14.19 13.02
CA THR A 661 48.46 -14.39 11.65
C THR A 661 49.23 -15.69 11.54
N GLY A 662 49.15 -16.36 10.39
CA GLY A 662 49.90 -17.59 10.17
C GLY A 662 50.06 -17.97 8.71
N THR A 663 50.78 -19.08 8.51
CA THR A 663 50.97 -19.74 7.22
C THR A 663 50.34 -21.12 7.24
N GLY A 664 49.94 -21.64 6.08
CA GLY A 664 49.22 -22.90 5.95
C GLY A 664 47.73 -22.73 6.20
N TRP A 665 47.01 -23.85 6.37
CA TRP A 665 45.58 -23.80 6.65
C TRP A 665 45.32 -23.33 8.09
N PRO A 666 44.47 -22.31 8.32
CA PRO A 666 44.17 -21.85 9.68
C PRO A 666 43.35 -22.86 10.46
N ASP A 667 43.56 -22.86 11.78
CA ASP A 667 42.71 -23.58 12.71
C ASP A 667 41.42 -22.81 13.06
N SER A 668 41.41 -21.50 12.77
CA SER A 668 40.29 -20.61 13.05
C SER A 668 39.29 -20.56 11.89
N ALA A 669 38.00 -20.71 12.21
CA ALA A 669 36.90 -20.59 11.26
C ALA A 669 36.68 -19.15 10.76
N THR A 670 37.20 -18.13 11.46
CA THR A 670 37.05 -16.71 11.07
C THR A 670 38.22 -16.18 10.25
N ALA A 671 39.25 -16.98 10.02
CA ALA A 671 40.46 -16.55 9.34
C ALA A 671 40.24 -16.21 7.86
N VAL A 672 40.75 -15.05 7.45
CA VAL A 672 40.78 -14.60 6.04
C VAL A 672 42.03 -15.15 5.38
N CYS A 673 41.84 -16.03 4.40
CA CYS A 673 42.93 -16.69 3.68
C CYS A 673 43.33 -15.92 2.41
N LYS A 674 44.63 -15.84 2.16
CA LYS A 674 45.27 -15.30 0.96
C LYS A 674 46.32 -16.30 0.46
N ILE A 675 46.75 -16.18 -0.79
CA ILE A 675 47.90 -16.92 -1.31
C ILE A 675 49.08 -15.96 -1.39
N ALA A 676 50.21 -16.33 -0.78
CA ALA A 676 51.48 -15.67 -1.01
C ALA A 676 52.28 -16.48 -2.04
N LEU A 677 52.50 -15.91 -3.23
CA LEU A 677 53.37 -16.45 -4.27
C LEU A 677 54.75 -15.83 -4.13
N ASN A 678 55.77 -16.66 -3.94
CA ASN A 678 57.14 -16.20 -3.76
C ASN A 678 57.91 -16.31 -5.07
N PHE A 679 58.80 -15.34 -5.32
CA PHE A 679 59.61 -15.24 -6.52
C PHE A 679 61.08 -15.11 -6.14
N SER A 680 61.96 -15.66 -6.98
CA SER A 680 63.39 -15.32 -6.93
C SER A 680 63.62 -13.91 -7.47
N ASP A 681 64.83 -13.38 -7.31
CA ASP A 681 65.22 -12.11 -7.91
C ASP A 681 64.90 -12.06 -9.41
N SER A 682 64.33 -10.94 -9.85
CA SER A 682 63.85 -10.73 -11.22
C SER A 682 64.38 -9.42 -11.79
N THR A 683 64.38 -9.29 -13.12
CA THR A 683 64.76 -8.05 -13.80
C THR A 683 63.69 -6.97 -13.69
N ALA A 684 64.06 -5.71 -13.89
CA ALA A 684 63.09 -4.62 -13.89
C ALA A 684 62.18 -4.65 -15.14
N ALA A 685 60.87 -4.75 -14.95
CA ALA A 685 59.89 -4.82 -16.04
C ALA A 685 58.53 -4.28 -15.61
N TYR A 686 57.57 -4.27 -16.54
CA TYR A 686 56.15 -4.25 -16.23
C TYR A 686 55.58 -5.67 -16.27
N TYR A 687 54.98 -6.06 -15.15
CA TYR A 687 54.38 -7.36 -14.92
C TYR A 687 52.88 -7.27 -14.91
N THR A 688 52.25 -8.21 -15.61
CA THR A 688 50.84 -8.50 -15.46
C THR A 688 50.70 -9.98 -15.16
N MET A 689 50.00 -10.29 -14.07
CA MET A 689 49.67 -11.65 -13.68
C MET A 689 48.15 -11.81 -13.68
N GLU A 690 47.68 -12.70 -14.53
CA GLU A 690 46.28 -13.11 -14.62
C GLU A 690 46.15 -14.45 -13.88
N ILE A 691 45.29 -14.48 -12.87
CA ILE A 691 45.02 -15.65 -12.06
C ILE A 691 43.59 -16.10 -12.34
N GLU A 692 43.45 -17.28 -12.93
CA GLU A 692 42.17 -17.88 -13.25
C GLU A 692 41.92 -19.08 -12.35
N CYS A 693 40.72 -19.20 -11.82
CA CYS A 693 40.33 -20.38 -11.06
C CYS A 693 38.87 -20.70 -11.34
N ASN A 694 38.61 -21.95 -11.73
CA ASN A 694 37.24 -22.44 -11.77
C ASN A 694 36.73 -22.57 -10.34
N ASN A 695 35.46 -22.27 -10.15
CA ASN A 695 34.82 -22.36 -8.86
C ASN A 695 33.40 -22.89 -9.04
N VAL A 696 32.86 -23.56 -8.05
CA VAL A 696 31.42 -23.79 -7.98
C VAL A 696 30.73 -22.54 -7.48
N MET A 697 29.54 -22.24 -8.00
CA MET A 697 28.69 -21.14 -7.53
C MET A 697 28.45 -21.13 -6.00
N ARG A 698 28.74 -22.23 -5.30
CA ARG A 698 28.18 -22.58 -4.00
C ARG A 698 29.24 -22.65 -2.91
N SER A 699 29.14 -21.72 -1.96
CA SER A 699 29.86 -21.75 -0.69
C SER A 699 31.37 -21.56 -0.78
N TYR A 700 31.90 -20.63 0.01
CA TYR A 700 33.26 -20.80 0.47
C TYR A 700 33.15 -21.83 1.61
N GLY A 701 33.72 -23.02 1.46
CA GLY A 701 33.82 -24.08 2.47
C GLY A 701 32.80 -24.17 3.61
N GLY A 702 31.68 -24.84 3.36
CA GLY A 702 30.79 -25.34 4.41
C GLY A 702 30.52 -26.81 4.15
N ARG A 703 30.57 -27.65 5.20
CA ARG A 703 30.23 -29.08 5.11
C ARG A 703 28.81 -29.20 4.54
N MET A 704 28.65 -29.87 3.40
CA MET A 704 27.36 -30.24 2.84
C MET A 704 27.29 -31.77 2.81
N TYR A 705 26.92 -32.34 3.95
CA TYR A 705 26.31 -33.66 4.03
C TYR A 705 25.12 -33.58 4.99
#